data_AF-A0A5C7WGZ7-F1
#
_entry.id   AF-A0A5C7WGZ7-F1
#
_cell.length_a   1.000
_cell.length_b   1.000
_cell.length_c   1.000
_cell.angle_alpha   90.00
_cell.angle_beta   90.00
_cell.angle_gamma   90.00
#
_symmetry.space_group_name_H-M   'P 1'
#
loop_
_entity.id
_entity.type
_entity.pdbx_description
1 polymer ?
#
loop_
_entity_poly.entity_id
_entity_poly.type
_entity_poly.pdbx_seq_one_letter_code
_entity_poly.pdbx_strand_id
1 'polypeptide(L)'
;MVQRKRVVVTGMGVLTALGNTLEAFREGLFAEKAAIGPSQHFRHYFDDALASEVLQPVEYPGIDPQRLPELDRTSLWGYKVGRDALEHAGLLGDPLLERTSLVVGVSSASAEAIMPLIEHQPEQFSPRKMEVCGNFSAICPVVTSLLGLKGGFELVATACTASTNAIGIGFDQIQNSKNPVALIVGSDPVYLPTFAGFYALKAMREEPCCPFSGTPGMSVGEGAGALVLEEYEHAKARGATIYGEIIGYATSSDAHHETAPDPRAEGATLVMRAALRNAGVGPEAIGYINAHGTGTEANDRAETLAMKKVFPNIADIPVSSTKSYFGHNIGSAGIIEMIACLTTLPSGKVLPTLNFSTPRTGCDLNYVPNHFQEHQVGLFMKNNYAFGGNNCSIVASVTPETAAATEYQPRRVAITGFGALSSLGYGAEQIAENIRNGVDGSLSVSADDWLGSGEQAHDLNQLMQANPALAERLAGMTEADLRAMQFRAHEVRGIEARKHLKNYDPRKASRIGTHGLLAVEQALQSGGRKVRHGDTDVALIMGMSKGPQATIARYAQSLHPDPKRARTFEFPSALMNSTATFCAISKGLKGYNTTLSTGYNAGLGALLYGYELVRQGLQPQALVGAAEENAYSSVLMSPATADRLCWSDAADAFQVYGANPSGFTLGEGAAVALLEDLDAARARGAQVLGVVLGYGRSCDAAYPGESGLAAGNAMIAAIQQALAEAGLQASEVDLICGTSWGTGDSAQKELDAVRAVFGALATEVPLVNYNGHFGFVESTAGLLNLAQVLQIMRSGEIAPIPYTREFCADDIAFVRQPLRREVRHALVLGASDGGNNYALLVRKDG
;
A
#
# COMPACT_ATOMS: atom_id res chain seq x y z
N MET A 1 20.31 -18.33 -15.92
CA MET A 1 20.08 -16.88 -15.79
C MET A 1 18.77 -16.56 -16.48
N VAL A 2 17.97 -15.66 -15.91
CA VAL A 2 16.74 -15.10 -16.49
C VAL A 2 17.07 -13.66 -16.88
N GLN A 3 16.88 -13.33 -18.16
CA GLN A 3 17.02 -11.95 -18.63
C GLN A 3 15.78 -11.16 -18.18
N ARG A 4 16.00 -10.01 -17.55
CA ARG A 4 14.91 -9.11 -17.16
C ARG A 4 14.33 -8.45 -18.41
N LYS A 5 13.01 -8.34 -18.43
CA LYS A 5 12.29 -7.63 -19.48
C LYS A 5 12.56 -6.13 -19.37
N ARG A 6 12.69 -5.47 -20.53
CA ARG A 6 12.82 -4.01 -20.62
C ARG A 6 11.43 -3.39 -20.47
N VAL A 7 11.32 -2.28 -19.75
CA VAL A 7 10.04 -1.67 -19.39
C VAL A 7 10.02 -0.23 -19.87
N VAL A 8 9.11 0.05 -20.80
CA VAL A 8 9.01 1.35 -21.47
C VAL A 8 7.75 2.10 -21.06
N VAL A 9 7.78 3.41 -21.21
CA VAL A 9 6.64 4.31 -21.02
C VAL A 9 5.97 4.52 -22.37
N THR A 10 4.71 4.11 -22.51
CA THR A 10 3.94 4.24 -23.77
C THR A 10 2.78 5.23 -23.67
N GLY A 11 2.46 5.73 -22.48
CA GLY A 11 1.42 6.73 -22.26
C GLY A 11 1.63 7.52 -20.98
N MET A 12 1.10 8.75 -20.96
CA MET A 12 1.22 9.70 -19.85
C MET A 12 -0.06 10.52 -19.71
N GLY A 13 -0.48 10.78 -18.49
CA GLY A 13 -1.59 11.68 -18.14
C GLY A 13 -1.21 12.51 -16.91
N VAL A 14 -1.68 13.76 -16.82
CA VAL A 14 -1.27 14.68 -15.75
C VAL A 14 -2.37 15.70 -15.42
N LEU A 15 -2.50 16.01 -14.14
CA LEU A 15 -3.39 17.03 -13.59
C LEU A 15 -2.66 17.77 -12.46
N THR A 16 -2.32 19.03 -12.71
CA THR A 16 -1.63 19.89 -11.75
C THR A 16 -2.20 21.30 -11.80
N ALA A 17 -1.88 22.14 -10.82
CA ALA A 17 -2.16 23.58 -10.88
C ALA A 17 -1.50 24.28 -12.10
N LEU A 18 -0.47 23.67 -12.68
CA LEU A 18 0.22 24.19 -13.86
C LEU A 18 -0.51 23.87 -15.17
N GLY A 19 -1.26 22.76 -15.22
CA GLY A 19 -2.04 22.33 -16.38
C GLY A 19 -2.85 21.07 -16.11
N ASN A 20 -4.04 20.97 -16.73
CA ASN A 20 -4.96 19.82 -16.62
C ASN A 20 -4.90 18.86 -17.83
N THR A 21 -3.99 19.09 -18.77
CA THR A 21 -3.65 18.20 -19.89
C THR A 21 -2.13 18.11 -20.02
N LEU A 22 -1.63 17.07 -20.71
CA LEU A 22 -0.19 16.93 -20.96
C LEU A 22 0.37 18.12 -21.77
N GLU A 23 -0.39 18.65 -22.72
CA GLU A 23 -0.01 19.81 -23.52
C GLU A 23 0.08 21.08 -22.67
N ALA A 24 -0.95 21.40 -21.88
CA ALA A 24 -0.95 22.57 -21.01
C ALA A 24 0.15 22.48 -19.94
N PHE A 25 0.38 21.28 -19.39
CA PHE A 25 1.47 21.05 -18.45
C PHE A 25 2.84 21.28 -19.11
N ARG A 26 3.04 20.77 -20.33
CA ARG A 26 4.25 21.00 -21.13
C ARG A 26 4.48 22.48 -21.39
N GLU A 27 3.45 23.21 -21.83
CA GLU A 27 3.52 24.65 -22.06
C GLU A 27 3.90 25.41 -20.79
N GLY A 28 3.27 25.09 -19.67
CA GLY A 28 3.58 25.70 -18.38
C GLY A 28 5.01 25.45 -17.91
N LEU A 29 5.55 24.24 -18.12
CA LEU A 29 6.94 23.92 -17.81
C LEU A 29 7.91 24.74 -18.67
N PHE A 30 7.72 24.75 -20.00
CA PHE A 30 8.60 25.49 -20.92
C PHE A 30 8.49 27.02 -20.77
N ALA A 31 7.38 27.51 -20.23
CA ALA A 31 7.20 28.92 -19.87
C ALA A 31 7.79 29.28 -18.50
N GLU A 32 8.42 28.34 -17.79
CA GLU A 32 9.05 28.56 -16.47
C GLU A 32 8.05 29.10 -15.43
N LYS A 33 6.76 28.73 -15.55
CA LYS A 33 5.68 29.26 -14.71
C LYS A 33 5.57 28.48 -13.40
N ALA A 34 5.64 29.21 -12.28
CA ALA A 34 5.27 28.67 -10.97
C ALA A 34 3.75 28.73 -10.74
N ALA A 35 3.18 27.67 -10.19
CA ALA A 35 1.78 27.53 -9.81
C ALA A 35 1.54 27.71 -8.29
N ILE A 36 2.60 27.98 -7.52
CA ILE A 36 2.52 28.25 -6.08
C ILE A 36 2.06 29.69 -5.87
N GLY A 37 0.98 29.89 -5.10
CA GLY A 37 0.48 31.22 -4.76
C GLY A 37 -0.36 31.21 -3.46
N PRO A 38 -0.96 32.35 -3.09
CA PRO A 38 -1.85 32.44 -1.94
C PRO A 38 -2.99 31.43 -2.04
N SER A 39 -3.10 30.54 -1.05
CA SER A 39 -4.07 29.44 -1.07
C SER A 39 -5.50 29.97 -0.95
N GLN A 40 -6.42 29.39 -1.72
CA GLN A 40 -7.85 29.66 -1.58
C GLN A 40 -8.49 28.83 -0.46
N HIS A 41 -8.00 27.61 -0.20
CA HIS A 41 -8.59 26.71 0.81
C HIS A 41 -7.98 26.82 2.21
N PHE A 42 -6.77 27.36 2.37
CA PHE A 42 -6.06 27.31 3.66
C PHE A 42 -5.84 28.68 4.30
N ARG A 43 -5.94 29.78 3.54
CA ARG A 43 -5.68 31.13 4.05
C ARG A 43 -6.65 31.62 5.13
N HIS A 44 -7.84 31.02 5.26
CA HIS A 44 -8.75 31.35 6.35
C HIS A 44 -8.40 30.65 7.66
N TYR A 45 -7.61 29.58 7.60
CA TYR A 45 -7.10 28.87 8.77
C TYR A 45 -5.69 29.29 9.15
N PHE A 46 -4.83 29.59 8.17
CA PHE A 46 -3.40 29.81 8.38
C PHE A 46 -2.94 31.12 7.75
N ASP A 47 -2.14 31.87 8.51
CA ASP A 47 -1.61 33.16 8.05
C ASP A 47 -0.60 32.92 6.92
N ASP A 48 -0.66 33.76 5.87
CA ASP A 48 0.23 33.70 4.69
C ASP A 48 0.32 32.33 4.01
N ALA A 49 -0.76 31.54 4.08
CA ALA A 49 -0.83 30.21 3.51
C ALA A 49 -0.58 30.23 1.98
N LEU A 50 0.49 29.56 1.55
CA LEU A 50 0.79 29.32 0.13
C LEU A 50 0.57 27.85 -0.22
N ALA A 51 -0.05 27.62 -1.37
CA ALA A 51 -0.23 26.28 -1.93
C ALA A 51 -0.24 26.32 -3.47
N SER A 52 -0.02 25.16 -4.08
CA SER A 52 -0.27 24.93 -5.50
C SER A 52 -1.53 24.08 -5.63
N GLU A 53 -2.66 24.73 -5.92
CA GLU A 53 -4.00 24.15 -5.90
C GLU A 53 -4.56 23.95 -7.31
N VAL A 54 -5.21 22.81 -7.55
CA VAL A 54 -5.95 22.53 -8.78
C VAL A 54 -7.31 23.21 -8.67
N LEU A 55 -7.35 24.49 -9.04
CA LEU A 55 -8.53 25.36 -8.95
C LEU A 55 -9.35 25.39 -10.24
N GLN A 56 -8.75 24.94 -11.34
CA GLN A 56 -9.42 24.85 -12.63
C GLN A 56 -10.48 23.73 -12.62
N PRO A 57 -11.58 23.89 -13.37
CA PRO A 57 -12.53 22.81 -13.60
C PRO A 57 -11.84 21.58 -14.20
N VAL A 58 -12.27 20.39 -13.74
CA VAL A 58 -11.79 19.10 -14.23
C VAL A 58 -12.97 18.34 -14.81
N GLU A 59 -12.81 17.84 -16.02
CA GLU A 59 -13.81 17.04 -16.71
C GLU A 59 -13.55 15.55 -16.49
N TYR A 60 -14.61 14.77 -16.32
CA TYR A 60 -14.55 13.31 -16.12
C TYR A 60 -15.35 12.59 -17.21
N PRO A 61 -14.91 12.64 -18.47
CA PRO A 61 -15.62 12.01 -19.57
C PRO A 61 -15.73 10.49 -19.30
N GLY A 62 -16.87 9.89 -19.65
CA GLY A 62 -17.11 8.45 -19.49
C GLY A 62 -17.65 8.03 -18.11
N ILE A 63 -17.72 8.94 -17.14
CA ILE A 63 -18.45 8.71 -15.88
C ILE A 63 -19.88 9.23 -16.02
N ASP A 64 -20.85 8.43 -15.57
CA ASP A 64 -22.24 8.89 -15.42
C ASP A 64 -22.29 10.08 -14.45
N PRO A 65 -22.84 11.25 -14.84
CA PRO A 65 -22.99 12.40 -13.95
C PRO A 65 -23.67 12.09 -12.61
N GLN A 66 -24.53 11.07 -12.54
CA GLN A 66 -25.19 10.65 -11.30
C GLN A 66 -24.22 9.98 -10.31
N ARG A 67 -23.13 9.39 -10.79
CA ARG A 67 -22.10 8.74 -9.95
C ARG A 67 -21.05 9.73 -9.43
N LEU A 68 -20.90 10.90 -10.05
CA LEU A 68 -19.87 11.89 -9.64
C LEU A 68 -19.96 12.28 -8.15
N PRO A 69 -21.14 12.50 -7.54
CA PRO A 69 -21.24 12.82 -6.11
C PRO A 69 -20.82 11.69 -5.17
N GLU A 70 -20.74 10.45 -5.65
CA GLU A 70 -20.32 9.28 -4.87
C GLU A 70 -18.79 9.19 -4.73
N LEU A 71 -18.04 9.85 -5.62
CA LEU A 71 -16.60 9.70 -5.74
C LEU A 71 -15.86 10.85 -5.06
N ASP A 72 -14.72 10.54 -4.43
CA ASP A 72 -13.79 11.54 -3.90
C ASP A 72 -12.86 12.10 -5.00
N ARG A 73 -12.26 13.27 -4.76
CA ARG A 73 -11.29 13.90 -5.68
C ARG A 73 -10.12 12.97 -5.96
N THR A 74 -9.65 12.22 -4.96
CA THR A 74 -8.52 11.28 -5.12
C THR A 74 -8.81 10.29 -6.25
N SER A 75 -9.97 9.64 -6.22
CA SER A 75 -10.40 8.63 -7.20
C SER A 75 -10.78 9.25 -8.54
N LEU A 76 -11.49 10.38 -8.54
CA LEU A 76 -11.85 11.12 -9.75
C LEU A 76 -10.61 11.57 -10.54
N TRP A 77 -9.62 12.11 -9.85
CA TRP A 77 -8.36 12.53 -10.47
C TRP A 77 -7.56 11.33 -10.95
N GLY A 78 -7.50 10.25 -10.16
CA GLY A 78 -6.86 9.00 -10.56
C GLY A 78 -7.48 8.40 -11.84
N TYR A 79 -8.81 8.41 -11.94
CA TYR A 79 -9.53 8.04 -13.16
C TYR A 79 -9.16 8.95 -14.32
N LYS A 80 -9.21 10.28 -14.13
CA LYS A 80 -8.93 11.25 -15.19
C LYS A 80 -7.54 11.04 -15.79
N VAL A 81 -6.50 11.05 -14.98
CA VAL A 81 -5.13 10.91 -15.48
C VAL A 81 -4.87 9.51 -16.01
N GLY A 82 -5.47 8.47 -15.41
CA GLY A 82 -5.37 7.10 -15.87
C GLY A 82 -5.99 6.90 -17.24
N ARG A 83 -7.19 7.44 -17.47
CA ARG A 83 -7.87 7.47 -18.76
C ARG A 83 -7.01 8.19 -19.81
N ASP A 84 -6.54 9.41 -19.50
CA ASP A 84 -5.70 10.20 -20.41
C ASP A 84 -4.43 9.43 -20.81
N ALA A 85 -3.79 8.75 -19.85
CA ALA A 85 -2.59 7.95 -20.11
C ALA A 85 -2.87 6.72 -21.00
N LEU A 86 -4.00 6.03 -20.77
CA LEU A 86 -4.42 4.90 -21.61
C LEU A 86 -4.81 5.34 -23.02
N GLU A 87 -5.49 6.48 -23.16
CA GLU A 87 -5.81 7.09 -24.45
C GLU A 87 -4.53 7.47 -25.19
N HIS A 88 -3.58 8.11 -24.50
CA HIS A 88 -2.27 8.48 -25.05
C HIS A 88 -1.45 7.25 -25.47
N ALA A 89 -1.59 6.11 -24.78
CA ALA A 89 -0.96 4.83 -25.15
C ALA A 89 -1.70 4.07 -26.27
N GLY A 90 -2.89 4.50 -26.67
CA GLY A 90 -3.76 3.77 -27.60
C GLY A 90 -4.33 2.48 -27.05
N LEU A 91 -4.58 2.42 -25.73
CA LEU A 91 -5.10 1.23 -25.02
C LEU A 91 -6.53 1.39 -24.49
N LEU A 92 -7.13 2.58 -24.60
CA LEU A 92 -8.50 2.80 -24.12
C LEU A 92 -9.49 1.94 -24.92
N GLY A 93 -10.20 1.03 -24.24
CA GLY A 93 -11.11 0.07 -24.86
C GLY A 93 -10.43 -1.16 -25.48
N ASP A 94 -9.11 -1.32 -25.34
CA ASP A 94 -8.38 -2.48 -25.85
C ASP A 94 -8.59 -3.72 -24.95
N PRO A 95 -8.75 -4.94 -25.51
CA PRO A 95 -8.85 -6.17 -24.72
C PRO A 95 -7.68 -6.41 -23.75
N LEU A 96 -6.51 -5.81 -24.01
CA LEU A 96 -5.35 -5.86 -23.13
C LEU A 96 -5.62 -5.29 -21.74
N LEU A 97 -6.62 -4.44 -21.57
CA LEU A 97 -7.04 -3.92 -20.25
C LEU A 97 -7.38 -5.05 -19.26
N GLU A 98 -7.85 -6.20 -19.74
CA GLU A 98 -8.09 -7.37 -18.89
C GLU A 98 -6.80 -7.96 -18.29
N ARG A 99 -5.64 -7.64 -18.86
CA ARG A 99 -4.31 -8.04 -18.40
C ARG A 99 -3.47 -6.84 -17.96
N THR A 100 -4.06 -5.66 -17.85
CA THR A 100 -3.40 -4.46 -17.34
C THR A 100 -3.62 -4.39 -15.84
N SER A 101 -2.54 -4.31 -15.07
CA SER A 101 -2.63 -4.04 -13.63
C SER A 101 -2.71 -2.55 -13.34
N LEU A 102 -3.19 -2.21 -12.14
CA LEU A 102 -3.16 -0.86 -11.60
C LEU A 102 -2.17 -0.81 -10.42
N VAL A 103 -1.26 0.16 -10.40
CA VAL A 103 -0.43 0.44 -9.22
C VAL A 103 -0.60 1.89 -8.83
N VAL A 104 -1.14 2.13 -7.64
CA VAL A 104 -1.46 3.46 -7.14
C VAL A 104 -0.44 3.90 -6.10
N GLY A 105 0.00 5.15 -6.13
CA GLY A 105 0.80 5.78 -5.08
C GLY A 105 0.11 7.00 -4.50
N VAL A 106 -0.24 6.94 -3.21
CA VAL A 106 -1.00 7.99 -2.50
C VAL A 106 -0.52 8.14 -1.06
N SER A 107 -0.78 9.29 -0.46
CA SER A 107 -0.51 9.52 0.97
C SER A 107 -1.78 9.79 1.77
N SER A 108 -2.75 10.50 1.20
CA SER A 108 -3.92 11.02 1.90
C SER A 108 -5.24 10.53 1.29
N ALA A 109 -5.25 9.29 0.77
CA ALA A 109 -6.44 8.70 0.16
C ALA A 109 -7.63 8.64 1.13
N SER A 110 -8.84 8.77 0.58
CA SER A 110 -10.12 8.62 1.28
C SER A 110 -10.44 9.66 2.35
N ALA A 111 -9.55 10.63 2.58
CA ALA A 111 -9.77 11.68 3.57
C ALA A 111 -11.04 12.50 3.28
N GLU A 112 -11.36 12.77 2.01
CA GLU A 112 -12.54 13.57 1.62
C GLU A 112 -13.86 12.99 2.16
N ALA A 113 -14.01 11.67 2.15
CA ALA A 113 -15.24 11.01 2.59
C ALA A 113 -15.53 11.27 4.07
N ILE A 114 -14.49 11.52 4.88
CA ILE A 114 -14.59 11.80 6.31
C ILE A 114 -14.38 13.28 6.66
N MET A 115 -14.00 14.12 5.70
CA MET A 115 -13.75 15.55 5.94
C MET A 115 -14.94 16.30 6.55
N PRO A 116 -16.21 16.06 6.13
CA PRO A 116 -17.37 16.72 6.77
C PRO A 116 -17.45 16.46 8.28
N LEU A 117 -17.07 15.27 8.75
CA LEU A 117 -17.03 14.94 10.17
C LEU A 117 -15.86 15.65 10.86
N ILE A 118 -14.68 15.64 10.23
CA ILE A 118 -13.49 16.33 10.73
C ILE A 118 -13.71 17.84 10.79
N GLU A 119 -14.47 18.45 9.90
CA GLU A 119 -14.69 19.90 9.86
C GLU A 119 -15.93 20.36 10.65
N HIS A 120 -16.57 19.46 11.39
CA HIS A 120 -17.84 19.69 12.09
C HIS A 120 -18.95 20.24 11.18
N GLN A 121 -19.04 19.71 9.96
CA GLN A 121 -20.07 19.99 8.94
C GLN A 121 -20.87 18.72 8.62
N PRO A 122 -21.51 18.10 9.63
CA PRO A 122 -22.17 16.81 9.48
C PRO A 122 -23.26 16.78 8.40
N GLU A 123 -23.90 17.90 8.12
CA GLU A 123 -24.92 18.05 7.07
C GLU A 123 -24.38 17.83 5.65
N GLN A 124 -23.05 17.86 5.46
CA GLN A 124 -22.37 17.61 4.19
C GLN A 124 -21.84 16.18 4.08
N PHE A 125 -21.98 15.37 5.14
CA PHE A 125 -21.58 13.96 5.09
C PHE A 125 -22.44 13.19 4.10
N SER A 126 -21.79 12.39 3.26
CA SER A 126 -22.47 11.52 2.28
C SER A 126 -22.24 10.05 2.66
N PRO A 127 -23.29 9.36 3.14
CA PRO A 127 -23.31 7.91 3.32
C PRO A 127 -22.75 7.12 2.14
N ARG A 128 -23.22 7.48 0.94
CA ARG A 128 -22.86 6.79 -0.30
C ARG A 128 -21.39 6.99 -0.64
N LYS A 129 -20.86 8.21 -0.47
CA LYS A 129 -19.42 8.47 -0.64
C LYS A 129 -18.59 7.72 0.39
N MET A 130 -19.05 7.59 1.63
CA MET A 130 -18.35 6.82 2.65
C MET A 130 -18.31 5.32 2.33
N GLU A 131 -19.39 4.78 1.78
CA GLU A 131 -19.43 3.39 1.29
C GLU A 131 -18.43 3.15 0.13
N VAL A 132 -18.42 4.05 -0.87
CA VAL A 132 -17.63 3.88 -2.10
C VAL A 132 -16.16 4.26 -1.91
N CYS A 133 -15.89 5.34 -1.16
CA CYS A 133 -14.57 5.96 -1.02
C CYS A 133 -13.97 5.94 0.40
N GLY A 134 -14.67 5.40 1.41
CA GLY A 134 -14.24 5.49 2.81
C GLY A 134 -13.09 4.58 3.22
N ASN A 135 -12.79 3.52 2.47
CA ASN A 135 -11.59 2.70 2.67
C ASN A 135 -10.40 3.37 1.99
N PHE A 136 -9.24 3.48 2.67
CA PHE A 136 -7.99 4.06 2.12
C PHE A 136 -7.61 3.54 0.73
N SER A 137 -7.97 2.29 0.43
CA SER A 137 -7.68 1.65 -0.85
C SER A 137 -8.68 1.95 -1.98
N ALA A 138 -9.74 2.73 -1.73
CA ALA A 138 -10.91 2.88 -2.61
C ALA A 138 -10.61 3.42 -4.01
N ILE A 139 -9.56 4.23 -4.17
CA ILE A 139 -9.10 4.65 -5.50
C ILE A 139 -8.84 3.46 -6.44
N CYS A 140 -8.37 2.33 -5.92
CA CYS A 140 -8.07 1.14 -6.73
C CYS A 140 -9.33 0.51 -7.35
N PRO A 141 -10.35 0.07 -6.59
CA PRO A 141 -11.57 -0.48 -7.18
C PRO A 141 -12.36 0.54 -8.00
N VAL A 142 -12.37 1.82 -7.64
CA VAL A 142 -12.99 2.87 -8.47
C VAL A 142 -12.30 2.96 -9.83
N VAL A 143 -10.98 3.12 -9.85
CA VAL A 143 -10.22 3.30 -11.11
C VAL A 143 -10.25 2.03 -11.95
N THR A 144 -10.04 0.84 -11.34
CA THR A 144 -10.08 -0.43 -12.08
C THR A 144 -11.45 -0.72 -12.68
N SER A 145 -12.54 -0.45 -11.97
CA SER A 145 -13.89 -0.67 -12.50
C SER A 145 -14.25 0.30 -13.62
N LEU A 146 -13.96 1.59 -13.45
CA LEU A 146 -14.26 2.61 -14.46
C LEU A 146 -13.40 2.50 -15.72
N LEU A 147 -12.20 1.93 -15.63
CA LEU A 147 -11.29 1.71 -16.75
C LEU A 147 -11.26 0.27 -17.28
N GLY A 148 -11.94 -0.67 -16.63
CA GLY A 148 -11.98 -2.08 -17.03
C GLY A 148 -10.68 -2.87 -16.82
N LEU A 149 -9.90 -2.54 -15.79
CA LEU A 149 -8.59 -3.15 -15.51
C LEU A 149 -8.74 -4.41 -14.66
N LYS A 150 -8.29 -5.58 -15.17
CA LYS A 150 -8.46 -6.87 -14.47
C LYS A 150 -7.15 -7.57 -14.06
N GLY A 151 -5.98 -6.97 -14.36
CA GLY A 151 -4.66 -7.53 -14.03
C GLY A 151 -4.28 -7.51 -12.54
N GLY A 152 -5.21 -7.14 -11.66
CA GLY A 152 -4.97 -6.92 -10.23
C GLY A 152 -4.54 -5.49 -9.94
N PHE A 153 -4.56 -5.12 -8.66
CA PHE A 153 -4.04 -3.82 -8.24
C PHE A 153 -3.11 -3.88 -7.03
N GLU A 154 -2.32 -2.83 -6.89
CA GLU A 154 -1.52 -2.51 -5.70
C GLU A 154 -1.70 -1.05 -5.34
N LEU A 155 -1.58 -0.75 -4.06
CA LEU A 155 -1.53 0.62 -3.58
C LEU A 155 -0.36 0.78 -2.63
N VAL A 156 0.50 1.74 -2.94
CA VAL A 156 1.68 2.09 -2.20
C VAL A 156 1.38 3.29 -1.33
N ALA A 157 1.58 3.14 -0.03
CA ALA A 157 1.24 4.14 0.97
C ALA A 157 2.47 4.60 1.75
N THR A 158 3.53 5.00 1.05
CA THR A 158 4.85 5.37 1.63
C THR A 158 5.07 6.89 1.67
N ALA A 159 4.01 7.65 1.94
CA ALA A 159 3.99 9.11 1.95
C ALA A 159 4.65 9.69 0.68
N CYS A 160 5.64 10.58 0.81
CA CYS A 160 6.23 11.33 -0.30
C CYS A 160 6.92 10.47 -1.38
N THR A 161 7.24 9.19 -1.10
CA THR A 161 7.80 8.25 -2.09
C THR A 161 6.74 7.43 -2.81
N ALA A 162 5.46 7.52 -2.42
CA ALA A 162 4.42 6.57 -2.82
C ALA A 162 4.35 6.34 -4.33
N SER A 163 4.20 7.39 -5.14
CA SER A 163 4.14 7.25 -6.60
C SER A 163 5.49 6.86 -7.24
N THR A 164 6.63 7.22 -6.65
CA THR A 164 7.94 6.74 -7.14
C THR A 164 8.07 5.23 -6.92
N ASN A 165 7.71 4.74 -5.73
CA ASN A 165 7.74 3.33 -5.43
C ASN A 165 6.64 2.55 -6.19
N ALA A 166 5.49 3.17 -6.49
CA ALA A 166 4.45 2.60 -7.36
C ALA A 166 4.97 2.36 -8.79
N ILE A 167 5.74 3.29 -9.37
CA ILE A 167 6.42 3.08 -10.67
C ILE A 167 7.33 1.86 -10.58
N GLY A 168 8.11 1.74 -9.50
CA GLY A 168 8.99 0.60 -9.26
C GLY A 168 8.26 -0.74 -9.15
N ILE A 169 7.17 -0.80 -8.38
CA ILE A 169 6.36 -2.03 -8.27
C ILE A 169 5.70 -2.40 -9.60
N GLY A 170 5.24 -1.42 -10.39
CA GLY A 170 4.73 -1.66 -11.74
C GLY A 170 5.80 -2.22 -12.69
N PHE A 171 7.02 -1.68 -12.61
CA PHE A 171 8.19 -2.19 -13.31
C PHE A 171 8.46 -3.66 -12.94
N ASP A 172 8.47 -3.99 -11.65
CA ASP A 172 8.66 -5.36 -11.17
C ASP A 172 7.56 -6.32 -11.67
N GLN A 173 6.30 -5.89 -11.70
CA GLN A 173 5.20 -6.74 -12.20
C GLN A 173 5.40 -7.14 -13.67
N ILE A 174 5.90 -6.22 -14.50
CA ILE A 174 6.21 -6.50 -15.91
C ILE A 174 7.44 -7.41 -16.01
N GLN A 175 8.50 -7.12 -15.27
CA GLN A 175 9.71 -7.95 -15.26
C GLN A 175 9.45 -9.39 -14.84
N ASN A 176 8.56 -9.58 -13.86
CA ASN A 176 8.16 -10.89 -13.37
C ASN A 176 7.08 -11.57 -14.22
N SER A 177 6.73 -11.00 -15.38
CA SER A 177 5.75 -11.53 -16.32
C SER A 177 4.36 -11.71 -15.72
N LYS A 178 4.01 -10.93 -14.68
CA LYS A 178 2.69 -10.97 -14.04
C LYS A 178 1.66 -10.27 -14.92
N ASN A 179 2.02 -9.12 -15.46
CA ASN A 179 1.21 -8.36 -16.40
C ASN A 179 2.08 -7.80 -17.54
N PRO A 180 1.64 -7.80 -18.81
CA PRO A 180 2.36 -7.16 -19.92
C PRO A 180 2.31 -5.63 -19.86
N VAL A 181 1.30 -5.06 -19.19
CA VAL A 181 1.07 -3.63 -19.03
C VAL A 181 0.71 -3.33 -17.59
N ALA A 182 1.20 -2.20 -17.08
CA ALA A 182 0.79 -1.65 -15.80
C ALA A 182 0.43 -0.17 -15.95
N LEU A 183 -0.77 0.20 -15.52
CA LEU A 183 -1.14 1.60 -15.32
C LEU A 183 -0.67 2.04 -13.94
N ILE A 184 0.20 3.03 -13.89
CA ILE A 184 0.68 3.63 -12.64
C ILE A 184 -0.06 4.95 -12.44
N VAL A 185 -0.61 5.17 -11.26
CA VAL A 185 -1.33 6.40 -10.91
C VAL A 185 -0.79 6.94 -9.60
N GLY A 186 -0.53 8.25 -9.52
CA GLY A 186 -0.40 8.96 -8.25
C GLY A 186 -1.45 10.07 -8.17
N SER A 187 -2.13 10.20 -7.04
CA SER A 187 -3.22 11.19 -6.88
C SER A 187 -3.31 11.66 -5.43
N ASP A 188 -3.01 12.94 -5.17
CA ASP A 188 -3.15 13.52 -3.84
C ASP A 188 -3.74 14.93 -3.95
N PRO A 189 -5.05 15.07 -3.72
CA PRO A 189 -5.64 16.32 -3.25
C PRO A 189 -5.09 16.67 -1.86
N VAL A 190 -5.03 17.96 -1.52
CA VAL A 190 -4.57 18.39 -0.19
C VAL A 190 -5.78 18.76 0.66
N TYR A 191 -5.84 18.20 1.87
CA TYR A 191 -6.90 18.46 2.85
C TYR A 191 -6.34 19.11 4.12
N LEU A 192 -7.25 19.69 4.93
CA LEU A 192 -6.93 20.41 6.16
C LEU A 192 -5.96 19.66 7.11
N PRO A 193 -6.13 18.35 7.41
CA PRO A 193 -5.21 17.65 8.30
C PRO A 193 -3.77 17.62 7.78
N THR A 194 -3.58 17.46 6.47
CA THR A 194 -2.22 17.41 5.88
C THR A 194 -1.56 18.78 5.97
N PHE A 195 -2.29 19.84 5.59
CA PHE A 195 -1.76 21.20 5.64
C PHE A 195 -1.46 21.64 7.09
N ALA A 196 -2.37 21.36 8.03
CA ALA A 196 -2.19 21.63 9.45
C ALA A 196 -0.95 20.93 10.03
N GLY A 197 -0.70 19.67 9.62
CA GLY A 197 0.47 18.91 10.05
C GLY A 197 1.78 19.56 9.64
N PHE A 198 1.92 19.93 8.36
CA PHE A 198 3.12 20.64 7.89
C PHE A 198 3.25 22.04 8.49
N TYR A 199 2.14 22.75 8.73
CA TYR A 199 2.14 24.04 9.42
C TYR A 199 2.68 23.92 10.84
N ALA A 200 2.12 22.99 11.62
CA ALA A 200 2.49 22.77 13.01
C ALA A 200 3.94 22.28 13.16
N LEU A 201 4.45 21.52 12.18
CA LEU A 201 5.87 21.14 12.10
C LEU A 201 6.80 22.29 11.71
N LYS A 202 6.27 23.46 11.33
CA LYS A 202 7.03 24.60 10.79
C LYS A 202 7.86 24.22 9.57
N ALA A 203 7.32 23.31 8.74
CA ALA A 203 7.99 22.86 7.52
C ALA A 203 7.77 23.83 6.35
N MET A 204 6.70 24.63 6.39
CA MET A 204 6.29 25.49 5.29
C MET A 204 7.05 26.82 5.24
N ARG A 205 7.22 27.35 4.03
CA ARG A 205 7.79 28.67 3.73
C ARG A 205 6.66 29.68 3.48
N GLU A 206 6.87 30.93 3.89
CA GLU A 206 5.95 32.08 3.64
C GLU A 206 6.06 32.65 2.21
N GLU A 207 6.98 32.13 1.41
CA GLU A 207 7.20 32.45 -0.01
C GLU A 207 7.25 31.14 -0.81
N PRO A 208 7.03 31.15 -2.14
CA PRO A 208 7.15 29.95 -2.97
C PRO A 208 8.47 29.23 -2.75
N CYS A 209 8.48 27.90 -2.60
CA CYS A 209 9.69 27.19 -2.23
C CYS A 209 10.84 27.39 -3.24
N CYS A 210 12.06 27.38 -2.71
CA CYS A 210 13.30 27.47 -3.48
C CYS A 210 14.26 26.38 -2.99
N PRO A 211 14.08 25.12 -3.43
CA PRO A 211 14.97 24.01 -3.06
C PRO A 211 16.45 24.37 -3.18
N PHE A 212 17.24 23.95 -2.18
CA PHE A 212 18.68 24.18 -2.02
C PHE A 212 19.17 25.62 -1.84
N SER A 213 18.31 26.65 -1.95
CA SER A 213 18.71 28.07 -1.92
C SER A 213 17.80 28.93 -1.05
N GLY A 214 18.26 30.11 -0.64
CA GLY A 214 17.44 31.07 0.12
C GLY A 214 16.94 30.53 1.47
N THR A 215 15.84 31.10 1.96
CA THR A 215 15.23 30.73 3.25
C THR A 215 14.61 29.34 3.16
N PRO A 216 14.88 28.43 4.12
CA PRO A 216 14.37 27.06 4.08
C PRO A 216 12.86 27.00 4.30
N GLY A 217 12.25 25.97 3.74
CA GLY A 217 10.84 25.62 3.87
C GLY A 217 10.27 25.11 2.55
N MET A 218 9.17 24.38 2.64
CA MET A 218 8.46 23.82 1.50
C MET A 218 7.20 24.62 1.15
N SER A 219 6.67 24.39 -0.04
CA SER A 219 5.30 24.75 -0.43
C SER A 219 4.53 23.46 -0.70
N VAL A 220 3.31 23.36 -0.18
CA VAL A 220 2.45 22.19 -0.41
C VAL A 220 1.76 22.34 -1.78
N GLY A 221 1.57 21.22 -2.47
CA GLY A 221 0.84 21.18 -3.73
C GLY A 221 -0.11 20.00 -3.77
N GLU A 222 -1.10 20.06 -4.66
CA GLU A 222 -1.98 18.95 -5.00
C GLU A 222 -1.91 18.63 -6.49
N GLY A 223 -2.23 17.38 -6.83
CA GLY A 223 -2.34 16.95 -8.22
C GLY A 223 -2.30 15.44 -8.39
N ALA A 224 -2.40 15.02 -9.64
CA ALA A 224 -2.33 13.63 -10.04
C ALA A 224 -1.49 13.45 -11.32
N GLY A 225 -0.94 12.25 -11.50
CA GLY A 225 -0.23 11.85 -12.71
C GLY A 225 -0.38 10.36 -12.96
N ALA A 226 -0.26 9.95 -14.22
CA ALA A 226 -0.28 8.55 -14.61
C ALA A 226 0.73 8.24 -15.70
N LEU A 227 1.25 7.01 -15.66
CA LEU A 227 2.14 6.43 -16.66
C LEU A 227 1.60 5.06 -17.07
N VAL A 228 1.60 4.77 -18.36
CA VAL A 228 1.43 3.41 -18.87
C VAL A 228 2.81 2.81 -19.05
N LEU A 229 3.13 1.82 -18.22
CA LEU A 229 4.33 0.99 -18.35
C LEU A 229 4.01 -0.25 -19.16
N GLU A 230 4.91 -0.64 -20.05
CA GLU A 230 4.70 -1.75 -20.96
C GLU A 230 5.99 -2.53 -21.22
N GLU A 231 5.86 -3.83 -21.43
CA GLU A 231 6.97 -4.67 -21.88
C GLU A 231 7.46 -4.22 -23.26
N TYR A 232 8.78 -4.01 -23.41
CA TYR A 232 9.37 -3.41 -24.60
C TYR A 232 9.05 -4.14 -25.91
N GLU A 233 9.18 -5.46 -25.96
CA GLU A 233 8.91 -6.22 -27.19
C GLU A 233 7.42 -6.24 -27.52
N HIS A 234 6.55 -6.29 -26.51
CA HIS A 234 5.11 -6.13 -26.66
C HIS A 234 4.74 -4.74 -27.21
N ALA A 235 5.30 -3.66 -26.65
CA ALA A 235 5.09 -2.30 -27.11
C ALA A 235 5.50 -2.13 -28.59
N LYS A 236 6.66 -2.67 -28.97
CA LYS A 236 7.11 -2.68 -30.36
C LYS A 236 6.20 -3.48 -31.28
N ALA A 237 5.77 -4.66 -30.84
CA ALA A 237 4.94 -5.54 -31.64
C ALA A 237 3.59 -4.90 -32.02
N ARG A 238 3.02 -4.08 -31.14
CA ARG A 238 1.80 -3.31 -31.43
C ARG A 238 2.03 -1.93 -32.05
N GLY A 239 3.29 -1.53 -32.28
CA GLY A 239 3.65 -0.24 -32.86
C GLY A 239 3.42 0.96 -31.93
N ALA A 240 3.57 0.78 -30.62
CA ALA A 240 3.39 1.84 -29.64
C ALA A 240 4.48 2.92 -29.74
N THR A 241 4.12 4.18 -29.50
CA THR A 241 5.09 5.25 -29.26
C THR A 241 5.76 5.04 -27.90
N ILE A 242 7.09 5.10 -27.86
CA ILE A 242 7.88 4.97 -26.63
C ILE A 242 8.41 6.34 -26.22
N TYR A 243 8.02 6.80 -25.03
CA TYR A 243 8.40 8.11 -24.47
C TYR A 243 9.64 8.05 -23.57
N GLY A 244 10.04 6.84 -23.16
CA GLY A 244 11.19 6.61 -22.31
C GLY A 244 11.22 5.20 -21.77
N GLU A 245 12.20 4.93 -20.93
CA GLU A 245 12.44 3.62 -20.34
C GLU A 245 12.74 3.74 -18.85
N ILE A 246 12.12 2.88 -18.03
CA ILE A 246 12.52 2.68 -16.65
C ILE A 246 13.59 1.59 -16.65
N ILE A 247 14.80 1.91 -16.20
CA ILE A 247 15.96 0.98 -16.27
C ILE A 247 16.07 0.17 -14.97
N GLY A 248 15.79 0.81 -13.84
CA GLY A 248 15.80 0.15 -12.54
C GLY A 248 15.39 1.11 -11.44
N TYR A 249 15.04 0.55 -10.28
CA TYR A 249 14.70 1.32 -9.09
C TYR A 249 15.17 0.59 -7.84
N ALA A 250 15.13 1.29 -6.70
CA ALA A 250 15.27 0.66 -5.39
C ALA A 250 14.52 1.43 -4.31
N THR A 251 14.35 0.79 -3.16
CA THR A 251 13.98 1.47 -1.91
C THR A 251 15.01 1.22 -0.81
N SER A 252 14.98 2.06 0.22
CA SER A 252 15.72 1.83 1.45
C SER A 252 14.98 2.45 2.64
N SER A 253 15.47 2.17 3.85
CA SER A 253 15.08 2.89 5.05
C SER A 253 16.27 3.62 5.68
N ASP A 254 16.04 4.82 6.19
CA ASP A 254 17.00 5.49 7.07
C ASP A 254 17.13 4.80 8.42
N ALA A 255 16.05 4.16 8.91
CA ALA A 255 15.92 3.59 10.25
C ALA A 255 16.38 4.56 11.37
N HIS A 256 16.06 5.85 11.20
CA HIS A 256 16.63 6.93 12.00
C HIS A 256 15.58 7.68 12.84
N HIS A 257 14.60 8.32 12.19
CA HIS A 257 13.60 9.17 12.83
C HIS A 257 12.31 9.20 12.01
N GLU A 258 11.19 9.55 12.65
CA GLU A 258 9.86 9.59 12.03
C GLU A 258 9.71 10.75 11.02
N THR A 259 10.35 11.88 11.26
CA THR A 259 10.21 13.10 10.42
C THR A 259 11.53 13.65 9.89
N ALA A 260 12.66 13.20 10.41
CA ALA A 260 13.96 13.75 10.07
C ALA A 260 14.78 12.72 9.26
N PRO A 261 15.48 13.15 8.20
CA PRO A 261 16.36 12.25 7.46
C PRO A 261 17.56 11.83 8.32
N ASP A 262 18.21 10.71 8.02
CA ASP A 262 19.52 10.39 8.61
C ASP A 262 20.48 11.54 8.29
N PRO A 263 21.04 12.27 9.28
CA PRO A 263 21.92 13.42 9.03
C PRO A 263 23.25 13.02 8.35
N ARG A 264 23.58 11.72 8.35
CA ARG A 264 24.71 11.15 7.60
C ARG A 264 24.29 10.76 6.18
N ALA A 265 23.01 10.85 5.84
CA ALA A 265 22.44 10.53 4.54
C ALA A 265 22.68 9.08 4.08
N GLU A 266 22.75 8.14 5.02
CA GLU A 266 23.07 6.74 4.72
C GLU A 266 21.95 6.04 3.93
N GLY A 267 20.67 6.23 4.28
CA GLY A 267 19.57 5.60 3.55
C GLY A 267 19.42 6.19 2.14
N ALA A 268 19.53 7.51 1.99
CA ALA A 268 19.60 8.18 0.68
C ALA A 268 20.78 7.67 -0.19
N THR A 269 21.97 7.50 0.41
CA THR A 269 23.14 6.92 -0.28
C THR A 269 22.87 5.46 -0.69
N LEU A 270 22.27 4.68 0.20
CA LEU A 270 21.98 3.26 -0.02
C LEU A 270 21.00 3.07 -1.18
N VAL A 271 19.92 3.86 -1.23
CA VAL A 271 18.88 3.72 -2.27
C VAL A 271 19.42 4.10 -3.65
N MET A 272 20.20 5.18 -3.77
CA MET A 272 20.77 5.59 -5.05
C MET A 272 21.75 4.53 -5.58
N ARG A 273 22.61 3.98 -4.70
CA ARG A 273 23.52 2.89 -5.06
C ARG A 273 22.77 1.62 -5.44
N ALA A 274 21.68 1.29 -4.73
CA ALA A 274 20.86 0.13 -5.05
C ALA A 274 20.15 0.29 -6.40
N ALA A 275 19.60 1.47 -6.70
CA ALA A 275 18.97 1.74 -7.99
C ALA A 275 19.96 1.63 -9.15
N LEU A 276 21.18 2.19 -9.01
CA LEU A 276 22.26 2.03 -10.00
C LEU A 276 22.65 0.57 -10.21
N ARG A 277 22.80 -0.21 -9.12
CA ARG A 277 23.10 -1.65 -9.21
C ARG A 277 22.00 -2.42 -9.92
N ASN A 278 20.73 -2.16 -9.60
CA ASN A 278 19.59 -2.84 -10.21
C ASN A 278 19.44 -2.47 -11.69
N ALA A 279 19.79 -1.23 -12.06
CA ALA A 279 19.85 -0.75 -13.43
C ALA A 279 21.08 -1.29 -14.20
N GLY A 280 22.06 -1.88 -13.53
CA GLY A 280 23.28 -2.39 -14.16
C GLY A 280 24.22 -1.30 -14.69
N VAL A 281 24.17 -0.08 -14.13
CA VAL A 281 24.96 1.08 -14.58
C VAL A 281 25.80 1.68 -13.44
N GLY A 282 26.92 2.32 -13.80
CA GLY A 282 27.76 3.07 -12.87
C GLY A 282 27.23 4.49 -12.62
N PRO A 283 27.65 5.16 -11.52
CA PRO A 283 27.26 6.54 -11.23
C PRO A 283 27.63 7.53 -12.34
N GLU A 284 28.72 7.28 -13.06
CA GLU A 284 29.20 8.10 -14.18
C GLU A 284 28.25 8.14 -15.39
N ALA A 285 27.31 7.20 -15.47
CA ALA A 285 26.34 7.14 -16.56
C ALA A 285 25.17 8.12 -16.39
N ILE A 286 24.97 8.66 -15.18
CA ILE A 286 23.87 9.58 -14.88
C ILE A 286 24.22 10.99 -15.36
N GLY A 287 23.42 11.52 -16.29
CA GLY A 287 23.59 12.85 -16.87
C GLY A 287 22.72 13.94 -16.23
N TYR A 288 21.78 13.58 -15.35
CA TYR A 288 20.92 14.54 -14.64
C TYR A 288 20.28 13.88 -13.41
N ILE A 289 20.09 14.67 -12.34
CA ILE A 289 19.38 14.23 -11.14
C ILE A 289 18.20 15.17 -10.88
N ASN A 290 16.99 14.63 -10.97
CA ASN A 290 15.81 15.25 -10.38
C ASN A 290 15.73 14.85 -8.90
N ALA A 291 16.09 15.80 -8.05
CA ALA A 291 16.21 15.60 -6.61
C ALA A 291 14.84 15.61 -5.92
N HIS A 292 14.79 15.07 -4.71
CA HIS A 292 13.63 15.22 -3.83
C HIS A 292 13.43 16.69 -3.46
N GLY A 293 14.51 17.40 -3.08
CA GLY A 293 14.60 18.85 -2.92
C GLY A 293 13.32 19.51 -2.42
N THR A 294 12.95 19.29 -1.17
CA THR A 294 11.73 19.87 -0.58
C THR A 294 11.87 21.35 -0.23
N GLY A 295 13.11 21.87 -0.18
CA GLY A 295 13.38 23.22 0.31
C GLY A 295 13.62 23.28 1.81
N THR A 296 13.42 22.18 2.54
CA THR A 296 13.68 22.13 3.98
C THR A 296 15.16 21.91 4.24
N GLU A 297 15.70 22.58 5.26
CA GLU A 297 17.14 22.59 5.58
C GLU A 297 17.73 21.18 5.73
N ALA A 298 17.07 20.33 6.53
CA ALA A 298 17.56 18.99 6.84
C ALA A 298 17.58 18.07 5.61
N ASN A 299 16.53 18.09 4.80
CA ASN A 299 16.43 17.22 3.62
C ASN A 299 17.42 17.65 2.55
N ASP A 300 17.44 18.94 2.20
CA ASP A 300 18.29 19.43 1.11
C ASP A 300 19.78 19.22 1.42
N ARG A 301 20.19 19.41 2.68
CA ARG A 301 21.56 19.11 3.13
C ARG A 301 21.87 17.61 3.10
N ALA A 302 20.96 16.77 3.59
CA ALA A 302 21.16 15.32 3.60
C ALA A 302 21.23 14.77 2.16
N GLU A 303 20.34 15.22 1.29
CA GLU A 303 20.32 14.82 -0.12
C GLU A 303 21.59 15.25 -0.85
N THR A 304 22.06 16.48 -0.62
CA THR A 304 23.34 16.95 -1.16
C THR A 304 24.52 16.08 -0.71
N LEU A 305 24.57 15.75 0.59
CA LEU A 305 25.59 14.85 1.13
C LEU A 305 25.52 13.46 0.51
N ALA A 306 24.31 12.92 0.31
CA ALA A 306 24.12 11.61 -0.30
C ALA A 306 24.65 11.60 -1.75
N MET A 307 24.30 12.62 -2.55
CA MET A 307 24.76 12.71 -3.92
C MET A 307 26.29 12.79 -4.01
N LYS A 308 26.94 13.55 -3.12
CA LYS A 308 28.41 13.58 -3.00
C LYS A 308 29.03 12.23 -2.67
N LYS A 309 28.35 11.38 -1.89
CA LYS A 309 28.81 10.04 -1.55
C LYS A 309 28.66 9.03 -2.70
N VAL A 310 27.73 9.27 -3.62
CA VAL A 310 27.39 8.33 -4.69
C VAL A 310 28.09 8.66 -6.00
N PHE A 311 28.13 9.94 -6.36
CA PHE A 311 28.57 10.41 -7.67
C PHE A 311 29.95 11.07 -7.59
N PRO A 312 31.01 10.44 -8.13
CA PRO A 312 32.36 11.00 -8.12
C PRO A 312 32.46 12.33 -8.88
N ASN A 313 31.65 12.49 -9.94
CA ASN A 313 31.55 13.66 -10.80
C ASN A 313 30.33 14.55 -10.50
N ILE A 314 29.82 14.53 -9.25
CA ILE A 314 28.59 15.27 -8.90
C ILE A 314 28.66 16.78 -9.20
N ALA A 315 29.87 17.36 -9.25
CA ALA A 315 30.07 18.76 -9.59
C ALA A 315 29.72 19.08 -11.06
N ASP A 316 29.69 18.07 -11.94
CA ASP A 316 29.40 18.24 -13.37
C ASP A 316 27.94 17.86 -13.70
N ILE A 317 27.28 17.07 -12.84
CA ILE A 317 25.92 16.58 -13.07
C ILE A 317 24.91 17.67 -12.69
N PRO A 318 24.07 18.14 -13.64
CA PRO A 318 23.00 19.08 -13.33
C PRO A 318 22.00 18.48 -12.33
N VAL A 319 21.60 19.27 -11.34
CA VAL A 319 20.62 18.88 -10.31
C VAL A 319 19.50 19.92 -10.26
N SER A 320 18.25 19.48 -10.15
CA SER A 320 17.15 20.40 -9.83
C SER A 320 16.03 19.73 -9.05
N SER A 321 15.14 20.55 -8.51
CA SER A 321 13.86 20.10 -7.93
C SER A 321 12.71 20.81 -8.61
N THR A 322 11.80 20.03 -9.19
CA THR A 322 10.60 20.52 -9.85
C THR A 322 9.51 20.95 -8.88
N LYS A 323 9.68 20.73 -7.57
CA LYS A 323 8.73 21.20 -6.55
C LYS A 323 8.60 22.72 -6.53
N SER A 324 9.57 23.47 -7.06
CA SER A 324 9.45 24.92 -7.24
C SER A 324 8.38 25.34 -8.26
N TYR A 325 7.95 24.44 -9.15
CA TYR A 325 6.88 24.71 -10.12
C TYR A 325 5.50 24.55 -9.49
N PHE A 326 5.23 23.40 -8.88
CA PHE A 326 3.88 22.99 -8.48
C PHE A 326 3.78 22.56 -7.01
N GLY A 327 4.76 22.94 -6.19
CA GLY A 327 4.82 22.56 -4.79
C GLY A 327 5.16 21.08 -4.59
N HIS A 328 5.07 20.63 -3.35
CA HIS A 328 5.22 19.23 -2.99
C HIS A 328 3.84 18.54 -3.03
N ASN A 329 3.61 17.75 -4.07
CA ASN A 329 2.35 17.01 -4.28
C ASN A 329 2.25 15.71 -3.46
N ILE A 330 2.83 15.72 -2.27
CA ILE A 330 2.83 14.61 -1.30
C ILE A 330 3.11 13.26 -1.97
N GLY A 331 2.14 12.34 -2.04
CA GLY A 331 2.32 10.99 -2.60
C GLY A 331 2.33 10.96 -4.14
N SER A 332 1.70 11.91 -4.82
CA SER A 332 1.71 12.03 -6.29
C SER A 332 2.92 12.78 -6.86
N ALA A 333 3.78 13.34 -5.99
CA ALA A 333 4.96 14.10 -6.40
C ALA A 333 5.84 13.35 -7.41
N GLY A 334 6.20 12.10 -7.08
CA GLY A 334 7.17 11.34 -7.88
C GLY A 334 6.78 11.07 -9.32
N ILE A 335 5.50 10.81 -9.59
CA ILE A 335 5.01 10.54 -10.94
C ILE A 335 4.88 11.82 -11.78
N ILE A 336 4.46 12.94 -11.18
CA ILE A 336 4.40 14.24 -11.85
C ILE A 336 5.82 14.72 -12.22
N GLU A 337 6.77 14.54 -11.31
CA GLU A 337 8.20 14.82 -11.52
C GLU A 337 8.80 13.97 -12.66
N MET A 338 8.45 12.68 -12.71
CA MET A 338 8.86 11.79 -13.80
C MET A 338 8.29 12.26 -15.15
N ILE A 339 6.99 12.61 -15.20
CA ILE A 339 6.35 13.15 -16.41
C ILE A 339 7.02 14.44 -16.86
N ALA A 340 7.36 15.35 -15.93
CA ALA A 340 8.09 16.58 -16.27
C ALA A 340 9.46 16.28 -16.90
N CYS A 341 10.21 15.31 -16.36
CA CYS A 341 11.48 14.87 -16.93
C CYS A 341 11.29 14.28 -18.34
N LEU A 342 10.36 13.35 -18.51
CA LEU A 342 10.06 12.72 -19.82
C LEU A 342 9.49 13.71 -20.85
N THR A 343 8.93 14.84 -20.41
CA THR A 343 8.41 15.89 -21.29
C THR A 343 9.50 16.85 -21.78
N THR A 344 10.52 17.13 -20.96
CA THR A 344 11.49 18.21 -21.20
C THR A 344 12.85 17.71 -21.70
N LEU A 345 13.35 16.63 -21.10
CA LEU A 345 14.67 16.07 -21.40
C LEU A 345 14.84 15.60 -22.85
N PRO A 346 13.82 15.06 -23.56
CA PRO A 346 13.96 14.72 -24.98
C PRO A 346 14.30 15.93 -25.88
N SER A 347 14.00 17.15 -25.42
CA SER A 347 14.35 18.39 -26.12
C SER A 347 15.74 18.92 -25.75
N GLY A 348 16.55 18.17 -24.98
CA GLY A 348 17.84 18.61 -24.49
C GLY A 348 17.76 19.70 -23.42
N LYS A 349 16.63 19.82 -22.73
CA LYS A 349 16.36 20.92 -21.79
C LYS A 349 16.18 20.39 -20.38
N VAL A 350 17.18 20.63 -19.52
CA VAL A 350 17.14 20.29 -18.10
C VAL A 350 16.32 21.32 -17.33
N LEU A 351 15.31 20.85 -16.60
CA LEU A 351 14.41 21.67 -15.80
C LEU A 351 15.19 22.47 -14.72
N PRO A 352 14.94 23.78 -14.60
CA PRO A 352 15.49 24.56 -13.49
C PRO A 352 14.75 24.35 -12.18
N THR A 353 15.40 24.70 -11.08
CA THR A 353 14.74 25.03 -9.82
C THR A 353 14.38 26.52 -9.88
N LEU A 354 13.08 26.85 -9.82
CA LEU A 354 12.59 28.23 -9.82
C LEU A 354 12.83 28.91 -8.48
N ASN A 355 12.76 30.24 -8.48
CA ASN A 355 12.97 31.09 -7.29
C ASN A 355 14.36 30.91 -6.65
N PHE A 356 15.32 30.38 -7.41
CA PHE A 356 16.62 30.03 -6.89
C PHE A 356 17.45 31.30 -6.70
N SER A 357 17.92 31.52 -5.47
CA SER A 357 18.70 32.69 -5.10
C SER A 357 20.14 32.31 -4.79
N THR A 358 20.56 32.44 -3.53
CA THR A 358 21.90 32.01 -3.08
C THR A 358 21.83 30.58 -2.53
N PRO A 359 22.69 29.66 -2.96
CA PRO A 359 22.75 28.32 -2.38
C PRO A 359 22.97 28.35 -0.86
N ARG A 360 22.29 27.47 -0.13
CA ARG A 360 22.46 27.34 1.32
C ARG A 360 23.79 26.69 1.68
N THR A 361 24.22 26.87 2.94
CA THR A 361 25.44 26.22 3.44
C THR A 361 25.32 24.69 3.34
N GLY A 362 26.29 24.05 2.68
CA GLY A 362 26.27 22.60 2.44
C GLY A 362 25.40 22.15 1.27
N CYS A 363 24.78 23.09 0.55
CA CYS A 363 24.13 22.88 -0.74
C CYS A 363 25.00 23.54 -1.83
N ASP A 364 26.01 22.83 -2.32
CA ASP A 364 27.11 23.36 -3.16
C ASP A 364 27.32 22.51 -4.43
N LEU A 365 26.24 21.94 -4.98
CA LEU A 365 26.26 21.18 -6.22
C LEU A 365 25.92 22.05 -7.43
N ASN A 366 26.00 21.47 -8.63
CA ASN A 366 25.59 22.08 -9.88
C ASN A 366 24.04 22.15 -9.99
N TYR A 367 23.42 22.99 -9.17
CA TYR A 367 21.99 23.22 -9.25
C TYR A 367 21.65 24.10 -10.45
N VAL A 368 20.65 23.71 -11.23
CA VAL A 368 20.15 24.47 -12.38
C VAL A 368 19.21 25.57 -11.88
N PRO A 369 19.59 26.87 -11.91
CA PRO A 369 18.81 27.93 -11.28
C PRO A 369 17.96 28.70 -12.30
N ASN A 370 16.66 28.80 -12.03
CA ASN A 370 15.65 29.65 -12.69
C ASN A 370 15.37 29.40 -14.17
N HIS A 371 16.37 29.05 -14.98
CA HIS A 371 16.24 28.87 -16.42
C HIS A 371 16.71 27.50 -16.91
N PHE A 372 16.09 26.99 -17.97
CA PHE A 372 16.51 25.73 -18.59
C PHE A 372 17.99 25.75 -18.94
N GLN A 373 18.66 24.64 -18.63
CA GLN A 373 20.01 24.37 -19.10
C GLN A 373 19.94 23.45 -20.32
N GLU A 374 20.57 23.87 -21.42
CA GLU A 374 20.76 23.02 -22.60
C GLU A 374 21.77 21.91 -22.28
N HIS A 375 21.30 20.67 -22.22
CA HIS A 375 22.10 19.49 -21.94
C HIS A 375 21.39 18.23 -22.45
N GLN A 376 22.08 17.43 -23.25
CA GLN A 376 21.56 16.15 -23.74
C GLN A 376 21.71 15.09 -22.64
N VAL A 377 20.59 14.57 -22.16
CA VAL A 377 20.55 13.60 -21.06
C VAL A 377 20.18 12.24 -21.61
N GLY A 378 21.09 11.26 -21.49
CA GLY A 378 20.81 9.86 -21.81
C GLY A 378 20.07 9.15 -20.68
N LEU A 379 20.73 9.04 -19.53
CA LEU A 379 20.16 8.49 -18.29
C LEU A 379 20.01 9.59 -17.24
N PHE A 380 18.90 9.54 -16.50
CA PHE A 380 18.68 10.41 -15.35
C PHE A 380 18.25 9.61 -14.13
N MET A 381 18.48 10.19 -12.96
CA MET A 381 18.03 9.65 -11.69
C MET A 381 16.94 10.54 -11.10
N LYS A 382 15.90 9.93 -10.55
CA LYS A 382 14.84 10.62 -9.82
C LYS A 382 14.75 10.10 -8.40
N ASN A 383 14.84 10.99 -7.42
CA ASN A 383 14.88 10.66 -5.98
C ASN A 383 13.65 11.20 -5.26
N ASN A 384 12.98 10.39 -4.42
CA ASN A 384 12.08 10.89 -3.37
C ASN A 384 12.43 10.28 -2.02
N TYR A 385 12.23 11.07 -0.96
CA TYR A 385 12.37 10.64 0.43
C TYR A 385 11.11 11.02 1.19
N ALA A 386 10.72 10.21 2.17
CA ALA A 386 9.48 10.38 2.90
C ALA A 386 9.67 10.31 4.40
N PHE A 387 8.66 10.79 5.12
CA PHE A 387 8.53 10.52 6.54
C PHE A 387 8.66 9.03 6.85
N GLY A 388 9.27 8.77 8.00
CA GLY A 388 9.71 7.46 8.43
C GLY A 388 10.98 6.96 7.77
N GLY A 389 11.65 7.81 6.98
CA GLY A 389 12.91 7.47 6.33
C GLY A 389 12.73 6.51 5.16
N ASN A 390 11.54 6.45 4.55
CA ASN A 390 11.31 5.65 3.35
C ASN A 390 11.92 6.38 2.16
N ASN A 391 12.87 5.74 1.47
CA ASN A 391 13.57 6.35 0.35
C ASN A 391 13.30 5.56 -0.93
N CYS A 392 13.18 6.23 -2.07
CA CYS A 392 13.01 5.58 -3.36
C CYS A 392 13.76 6.35 -4.47
N SER A 393 14.53 5.63 -5.28
CA SER A 393 15.25 6.16 -6.43
C SER A 393 14.94 5.35 -7.68
N ILE A 394 14.75 6.03 -8.81
CA ILE A 394 14.58 5.43 -10.13
C ILE A 394 15.71 5.91 -11.04
N VAL A 395 16.25 4.99 -11.85
CA VAL A 395 17.08 5.29 -13.03
C VAL A 395 16.21 5.11 -14.27
N ALA A 396 16.16 6.12 -15.11
CA ALA A 396 15.33 6.14 -16.32
C ALA A 396 16.08 6.76 -17.50
N SER A 397 15.55 6.57 -18.70
CA SER A 397 16.07 7.12 -19.95
C SER A 397 14.96 7.75 -20.79
N VAL A 398 15.33 8.75 -21.60
CA VAL A 398 14.46 9.39 -22.60
C VAL A 398 14.35 8.59 -23.90
N THR A 399 15.24 7.62 -24.10
CA THR A 399 15.24 6.71 -25.25
C THR A 399 15.31 5.27 -24.75
N PRO A 400 14.62 4.32 -25.40
CA PRO A 400 14.83 2.92 -25.09
C PRO A 400 16.25 2.47 -25.50
N GLU A 401 16.73 1.37 -24.92
CA GLU A 401 17.98 0.69 -25.31
C GLU A 401 19.26 1.42 -24.91
N THR A 402 19.16 2.46 -24.08
CA THR A 402 20.31 3.20 -23.53
C THR A 402 21.16 2.37 -22.56
N ALA A 403 20.58 1.36 -21.92
CA ALA A 403 21.29 0.42 -21.05
C ALA A 403 20.94 -1.03 -21.40
N ALA A 404 21.92 -1.93 -21.19
CA ALA A 404 21.71 -3.36 -21.38
C ALA A 404 20.66 -3.89 -20.40
N ALA A 405 19.82 -4.82 -20.86
CA ALA A 405 18.89 -5.52 -19.97
C ALA A 405 19.70 -6.31 -18.92
N THR A 406 19.32 -6.19 -17.65
CA THR A 406 20.00 -6.93 -16.58
C THR A 406 19.49 -8.38 -16.50
N GLU A 407 20.21 -9.24 -15.79
CA GLU A 407 19.85 -10.64 -15.60
C GLU A 407 19.85 -11.01 -14.11
N TYR A 408 19.19 -12.11 -13.76
CA TYR A 408 19.29 -12.69 -12.42
C TYR A 408 19.18 -14.21 -12.43
N GLN A 409 19.56 -14.84 -11.32
CA GLN A 409 19.30 -16.24 -11.06
C GLN A 409 18.15 -16.36 -10.06
N PRO A 410 16.99 -16.90 -10.44
CA PRO A 410 15.87 -17.07 -9.54
C PRO A 410 16.26 -17.88 -8.30
N ARG A 411 15.95 -17.35 -7.11
CA ARG A 411 16.12 -18.03 -5.82
C ARG A 411 14.85 -18.79 -5.46
N ARG A 412 15.01 -19.91 -4.76
CA ARG A 412 13.88 -20.61 -4.14
C ARG A 412 13.58 -19.93 -2.82
N VAL A 413 12.36 -19.48 -2.61
CA VAL A 413 12.02 -18.65 -1.44
C VAL A 413 11.44 -19.53 -0.33
N ALA A 414 12.16 -19.60 0.78
CA ALA A 414 11.76 -20.31 1.99
C ALA A 414 11.09 -19.34 2.97
N ILE A 415 10.06 -19.81 3.67
CA ILE A 415 9.55 -19.22 4.89
C ILE A 415 10.30 -19.88 6.04
N THR A 416 11.11 -19.14 6.76
CA THR A 416 12.02 -19.70 7.78
C THR A 416 11.73 -19.20 9.18
N GLY A 417 10.95 -18.13 9.30
CA GLY A 417 10.45 -17.61 10.57
C GLY A 417 9.03 -17.12 10.39
N PHE A 418 8.24 -17.19 11.47
CA PHE A 418 6.88 -16.69 11.48
C PHE A 418 6.53 -16.12 12.85
N GLY A 419 6.11 -14.86 12.86
CA GLY A 419 5.51 -14.20 14.01
C GLY A 419 4.01 -14.05 13.80
N ALA A 420 3.23 -14.36 14.84
CA ALA A 420 1.78 -14.24 14.80
C ALA A 420 1.27 -13.77 16.16
N LEU A 421 0.39 -12.79 16.15
CA LEU A 421 -0.26 -12.22 17.31
C LEU A 421 -1.75 -12.12 17.00
N SER A 422 -2.58 -12.67 17.86
CA SER A 422 -4.04 -12.52 17.80
C SER A 422 -4.63 -12.56 19.22
N SER A 423 -5.94 -12.45 19.33
CA SER A 423 -6.61 -12.63 20.63
C SER A 423 -6.42 -14.03 21.22
N LEU A 424 -6.00 -15.02 20.42
CA LEU A 424 -5.67 -16.36 20.89
C LEU A 424 -4.23 -16.53 21.35
N GLY A 425 -3.37 -15.52 21.24
CA GLY A 425 -2.02 -15.56 21.83
C GLY A 425 -0.91 -15.04 20.95
N TYR A 426 0.33 -15.28 21.39
CA TYR A 426 1.56 -14.78 20.77
C TYR A 426 2.42 -15.94 20.30
N GLY A 427 2.31 -16.25 19.01
CA GLY A 427 3.02 -17.33 18.33
C GLY A 427 2.09 -18.24 17.56
N ALA A 428 2.50 -18.62 16.34
CA ALA A 428 1.71 -19.50 15.49
C ALA A 428 1.40 -20.84 16.18
N GLU A 429 2.34 -21.38 16.98
CA GLU A 429 2.14 -22.61 17.74
C GLU A 429 1.10 -22.47 18.84
N GLN A 430 1.19 -21.40 19.64
CA GLN A 430 0.26 -21.13 20.73
C GLN A 430 -1.16 -20.89 20.20
N ILE A 431 -1.28 -20.12 19.11
CA ILE A 431 -2.58 -19.90 18.45
C ILE A 431 -3.15 -21.22 17.96
N ALA A 432 -2.35 -22.06 17.29
CA ALA A 432 -2.80 -23.37 16.81
C ALA A 432 -3.22 -24.32 17.95
N GLU A 433 -2.50 -24.28 19.08
CA GLU A 433 -2.86 -25.04 20.28
C GLU A 433 -4.20 -24.57 20.87
N ASN A 434 -4.39 -23.25 20.99
CA ASN A 434 -5.63 -22.68 21.51
C ASN A 434 -6.83 -22.94 20.57
N ILE A 435 -6.61 -22.98 19.25
CA ILE A 435 -7.60 -23.44 18.27
C ILE A 435 -8.01 -24.89 18.55
N ARG A 436 -7.05 -25.81 18.71
CA ARG A 436 -7.34 -27.22 19.00
C ARG A 436 -8.06 -27.41 20.33
N ASN A 437 -7.73 -26.59 21.33
CA ASN A 437 -8.34 -26.63 22.65
C ASN A 437 -9.71 -25.91 22.71
N GLY A 438 -10.17 -25.31 21.60
CA GLY A 438 -11.46 -24.61 21.55
C GLY A 438 -11.51 -23.37 22.42
N VAL A 439 -10.39 -22.67 22.60
CA VAL A 439 -10.32 -21.42 23.37
C VAL A 439 -11.09 -20.32 22.62
N ASP A 440 -12.03 -19.68 23.31
CA ASP A 440 -12.69 -18.47 22.83
C ASP A 440 -11.82 -17.25 23.15
N GLY A 441 -11.28 -16.62 22.12
CA GLY A 441 -10.49 -15.39 22.22
C GLY A 441 -11.32 -14.11 22.03
N SER A 442 -12.64 -14.22 21.93
CA SER A 442 -13.54 -13.07 21.77
C SER A 442 -13.95 -12.49 23.12
N LEU A 443 -14.42 -11.25 23.10
CA LEU A 443 -15.04 -10.60 24.25
C LEU A 443 -16.23 -9.75 23.82
N SER A 444 -17.16 -9.54 24.74
CA SER A 444 -18.28 -8.62 24.56
C SER A 444 -17.80 -7.18 24.67
N VAL A 445 -18.06 -6.41 23.63
CA VAL A 445 -17.77 -4.98 23.52
C VAL A 445 -19.09 -4.23 23.48
N SER A 446 -19.19 -3.16 24.27
CA SER A 446 -20.36 -2.30 24.22
C SER A 446 -20.30 -1.36 23.03
N ALA A 447 -21.45 -1.02 22.47
CA ALA A 447 -21.54 0.04 21.47
C ALA A 447 -21.08 1.40 22.04
N ASP A 448 -21.12 1.63 23.36
CA ASP A 448 -20.56 2.83 23.97
C ASP A 448 -19.01 2.84 23.93
N ASP A 449 -18.36 1.69 24.14
CA ASP A 449 -16.91 1.52 23.93
C ASP A 449 -16.55 1.68 22.44
N TRP A 450 -17.49 1.29 21.56
CA TRP A 450 -17.36 1.41 20.10
C TRP A 450 -17.53 2.85 19.61
N LEU A 451 -18.45 3.59 20.21
CA LEU A 451 -18.81 4.96 19.84
C LEU A 451 -18.07 6.01 20.65
N GLY A 452 -17.28 5.64 21.67
CA GLY A 452 -16.60 6.60 22.55
C GLY A 452 -17.50 7.70 23.14
N SER A 453 -16.87 8.73 23.72
CA SER A 453 -17.58 9.81 24.40
C SER A 453 -17.86 11.02 23.50
N GLY A 454 -19.07 11.56 23.59
CA GLY A 454 -19.46 12.87 23.04
C GLY A 454 -19.71 12.90 21.52
N GLU A 455 -18.69 13.27 20.74
CA GLU A 455 -18.80 13.66 19.32
C GLU A 455 -19.14 12.49 18.38
N GLN A 456 -18.67 11.29 18.70
CA GLN A 456 -18.86 10.07 17.90
C GLN A 456 -20.29 9.47 18.02
N ALA A 457 -21.11 9.94 18.96
CA ALA A 457 -22.54 9.61 19.00
C ALA A 457 -23.31 10.22 17.81
N HIS A 458 -22.79 11.31 17.24
CA HIS A 458 -23.31 11.89 16.02
C HIS A 458 -23.09 10.93 14.83
N ASP A 459 -21.96 10.24 14.80
CA ASP A 459 -21.60 9.28 13.74
C ASP A 459 -22.57 8.10 13.69
N LEU A 460 -23.06 7.59 14.83
CA LEU A 460 -24.07 6.50 14.85
C LEU A 460 -25.40 6.92 14.21
N ASN A 461 -25.91 8.11 14.56
CA ASN A 461 -27.16 8.60 14.00
C ASN A 461 -27.05 8.77 12.49
N GLN A 462 -25.90 9.26 12.00
CA GLN A 462 -25.63 9.32 10.58
C GLN A 462 -25.50 7.94 9.93
N LEU A 463 -24.84 6.98 10.60
CA LEU A 463 -24.74 5.59 10.15
C LEU A 463 -26.11 4.93 10.00
N MET A 464 -27.03 5.18 10.93
CA MET A 464 -28.40 4.66 10.86
C MET A 464 -29.18 5.32 9.72
N GLN A 465 -28.98 6.61 9.45
CA GLN A 465 -29.58 7.26 8.27
C GLN A 465 -28.96 6.74 6.96
N ALA A 466 -27.68 6.36 7.00
CA ALA A 466 -26.88 5.89 5.87
C ALA A 466 -27.19 4.44 5.45
N ASN A 467 -27.58 3.58 6.38
CA ASN A 467 -27.78 2.16 6.15
C ASN A 467 -29.19 1.74 6.57
N PRO A 468 -30.15 1.63 5.63
CA PRO A 468 -31.52 1.22 5.92
C PRO A 468 -31.63 -0.17 6.56
N ALA A 469 -30.75 -1.12 6.22
CA ALA A 469 -30.75 -2.46 6.82
C ALA A 469 -30.29 -2.42 8.28
N LEU A 470 -29.27 -1.59 8.58
CA LEU A 470 -28.88 -1.30 9.95
C LEU A 470 -29.98 -0.54 10.70
N ALA A 471 -30.62 0.43 10.06
CA ALA A 471 -31.74 1.18 10.63
C ALA A 471 -32.93 0.27 10.97
N GLU A 472 -33.23 -0.71 10.12
CA GLU A 472 -34.25 -1.72 10.34
C GLU A 472 -33.88 -2.67 11.48
N ARG A 473 -32.64 -3.17 11.51
CA ARG A 473 -32.12 -4.01 12.62
C ARG A 473 -32.18 -3.29 13.97
N LEU A 474 -31.98 -1.98 13.97
CA LEU A 474 -31.97 -1.13 15.15
C LEU A 474 -33.30 -0.39 15.36
N ALA A 475 -34.34 -0.71 14.57
CA ALA A 475 -35.61 -0.01 14.62
C ALA A 475 -36.30 -0.19 15.98
N GLY A 476 -36.70 0.92 16.59
CA GLY A 476 -37.36 0.93 17.90
C GLY A 476 -36.42 0.92 19.10
N MET A 477 -35.09 0.86 18.89
CA MET A 477 -34.11 1.09 19.94
C MET A 477 -33.99 2.59 20.26
N THR A 478 -33.96 2.94 21.54
CA THR A 478 -33.58 4.28 21.98
C THR A 478 -32.07 4.49 21.84
N GLU A 479 -31.58 5.74 21.89
CA GLU A 479 -30.13 6.00 21.95
C GLU A 479 -29.46 5.27 23.13
N ALA A 480 -30.17 5.12 24.25
CA ALA A 480 -29.69 4.35 25.39
C ALA A 480 -29.60 2.84 25.09
N ASP A 481 -30.57 2.28 24.36
CA ASP A 481 -30.54 0.88 23.94
C ASP A 481 -29.42 0.62 22.94
N LEU A 482 -29.19 1.56 22.01
CA LEU A 482 -28.11 1.51 21.04
C LEU A 482 -26.74 1.51 21.71
N ARG A 483 -26.50 2.43 22.66
CA ARG A 483 -25.26 2.47 23.45
C ARG A 483 -25.08 1.22 24.31
N ALA A 484 -26.18 0.62 24.78
CA ALA A 484 -26.15 -0.61 25.57
C ALA A 484 -25.93 -1.88 24.73
N MET A 485 -26.08 -1.81 23.40
CA MET A 485 -25.90 -2.95 22.50
C MET A 485 -24.52 -3.58 22.69
N GLN A 486 -24.47 -4.91 22.75
CA GLN A 486 -23.24 -5.67 22.88
C GLN A 486 -22.99 -6.46 21.60
N PHE A 487 -21.73 -6.54 21.20
CA PHE A 487 -21.29 -7.40 20.11
C PHE A 487 -19.91 -7.97 20.43
N ARG A 488 -19.54 -9.06 19.76
CA ARG A 488 -18.21 -9.66 19.95
C ARG A 488 -17.13 -8.93 19.17
N ALA A 489 -15.94 -8.86 19.76
CA ALA A 489 -14.70 -8.54 19.07
C ALA A 489 -13.55 -9.39 19.61
N HIS A 490 -12.53 -9.60 18.79
CA HIS A 490 -11.29 -10.27 19.18
C HIS A 490 -10.21 -9.22 19.44
N GLU A 491 -9.80 -9.09 20.70
CA GLU A 491 -8.74 -8.17 21.11
C GLU A 491 -7.52 -8.90 21.68
N VAL A 492 -6.34 -8.42 21.34
CA VAL A 492 -5.06 -8.80 21.92
C VAL A 492 -4.97 -8.22 23.34
N ARG A 493 -5.02 -9.11 24.34
CA ARG A 493 -4.90 -8.78 25.76
C ARG A 493 -3.82 -9.63 26.44
N GLY A 494 -3.32 -9.17 27.58
CA GLY A 494 -2.42 -9.95 28.44
C GLY A 494 -0.96 -10.06 27.98
N ILE A 495 -0.58 -9.50 26.82
CA ILE A 495 0.82 -9.45 26.39
C ILE A 495 1.52 -8.19 26.90
N GLU A 496 2.61 -8.38 27.65
CA GLU A 496 3.45 -7.28 28.12
C GLU A 496 4.61 -7.05 27.14
N ALA A 497 4.46 -6.07 26.25
CA ALA A 497 5.45 -5.78 25.20
C ALA A 497 6.90 -5.66 25.71
N ARG A 498 7.12 -5.07 26.90
CA ARG A 498 8.44 -4.92 27.53
C ARG A 498 9.15 -6.25 27.84
N LYS A 499 8.40 -7.36 28.00
CA LYS A 499 8.98 -8.69 28.23
C LYS A 499 9.56 -9.30 26.95
N HIS A 500 9.08 -8.84 25.78
CA HIS A 500 9.45 -9.40 24.48
C HIS A 500 10.34 -8.45 23.66
N LEU A 501 10.20 -7.14 23.86
CA LEU A 501 10.86 -6.11 23.06
C LEU A 501 11.96 -5.40 23.84
N LYS A 502 13.20 -5.51 23.34
CA LYS A 502 14.34 -4.74 23.85
C LYS A 502 14.24 -3.28 23.43
N ASN A 503 14.62 -2.36 24.32
CA ASN A 503 14.63 -0.90 24.08
C ASN A 503 13.27 -0.32 23.67
N TYR A 504 12.17 -0.96 24.07
CA TYR A 504 10.82 -0.51 23.77
C TYR A 504 10.41 0.69 24.64
N ASP A 505 10.05 1.80 24.00
CA ASP A 505 9.46 2.97 24.66
C ASP A 505 7.95 3.04 24.38
N PRO A 506 7.08 2.69 25.35
CA PRO A 506 5.63 2.72 25.14
C PRO A 506 5.09 4.13 24.87
N ARG A 507 5.84 5.20 25.18
CA ARG A 507 5.42 6.57 24.88
C ARG A 507 5.52 6.92 23.39
N LYS A 508 6.26 6.11 22.63
CA LYS A 508 6.46 6.28 21.18
C LYS A 508 5.73 5.22 20.36
N ALA A 509 5.06 4.28 21.01
CA ALA A 509 4.47 3.13 20.35
C ALA A 509 2.95 3.29 20.25
N SER A 510 2.42 3.23 19.04
CA SER A 510 0.99 2.99 18.81
C SER A 510 0.64 1.53 19.09
N ARG A 511 -0.65 1.21 19.26
CA ARG A 511 -1.12 -0.16 19.48
C ARG A 511 -0.79 -1.04 18.27
N ILE A 512 -1.17 -0.62 17.07
CA ILE A 512 -0.80 -1.29 15.81
C ILE A 512 0.73 -1.41 15.62
N GLY A 513 1.49 -0.37 15.97
CA GLY A 513 2.96 -0.39 15.91
C GLY A 513 3.56 -1.43 16.85
N THR A 514 2.98 -1.59 18.04
CA THR A 514 3.36 -2.61 19.01
C THR A 514 3.03 -4.01 18.51
N HIS A 515 1.85 -4.23 17.94
CA HIS A 515 1.46 -5.51 17.34
C HIS A 515 2.44 -5.92 16.24
N GLY A 516 2.71 -5.01 15.29
CA GLY A 516 3.68 -5.23 14.22
C GLY A 516 5.07 -5.56 14.74
N LEU A 517 5.57 -4.80 15.72
CA LEU A 517 6.92 -4.98 16.27
C LEU A 517 7.07 -6.30 17.05
N LEU A 518 6.02 -6.74 17.76
CA LEU A 518 5.96 -8.06 18.40
C LEU A 518 6.04 -9.18 17.36
N ALA A 519 5.23 -9.11 16.30
CA ALA A 519 5.29 -10.11 15.22
C ALA A 519 6.64 -10.12 14.50
N VAL A 520 7.25 -8.95 14.24
CA VAL A 520 8.62 -8.86 13.69
C VAL A 520 9.64 -9.54 14.60
N GLU A 521 9.62 -9.25 15.91
CA GLU A 521 10.54 -9.88 16.86
C GLU A 521 10.36 -11.39 16.88
N GLN A 522 9.13 -11.89 16.87
CA GLN A 522 8.85 -13.31 16.86
C GLN A 522 9.27 -14.00 15.56
N ALA A 523 9.08 -13.37 14.40
CA ALA A 523 9.52 -13.90 13.11
C ALA A 523 11.05 -14.04 13.08
N LEU A 524 11.77 -13.03 13.59
CA LEU A 524 13.23 -13.07 13.71
C LEU A 524 13.71 -14.15 14.70
N GLN A 525 13.05 -14.27 15.86
CA GLN A 525 13.38 -15.27 16.87
C GLN A 525 13.14 -16.70 16.36
N SER A 526 11.96 -16.98 15.82
CA SER A 526 11.61 -18.30 15.26
C SER A 526 12.49 -18.68 14.08
N GLY A 527 12.89 -17.71 13.24
CA GLY A 527 13.82 -17.93 12.15
C GLY A 527 15.30 -17.96 12.54
N GLY A 528 15.63 -17.78 13.82
CA GLY A 528 17.01 -17.71 14.31
C GLY A 528 17.83 -16.58 13.69
N ARG A 529 17.19 -15.50 13.21
CA ARG A 529 17.85 -14.38 12.53
C ARG A 529 18.06 -13.21 13.49
N LYS A 530 19.32 -12.94 13.84
CA LYS A 530 19.70 -11.78 14.66
C LYS A 530 19.98 -10.57 13.78
N VAL A 531 19.25 -9.48 13.95
CA VAL A 531 19.48 -8.20 13.25
C VAL A 531 20.33 -7.24 14.09
N ARG A 532 21.03 -6.32 13.43
CA ARG A 532 21.85 -5.27 14.07
C ARG A 532 21.36 -3.89 13.63
N HIS A 533 21.73 -2.85 14.37
CA HIS A 533 21.43 -1.50 13.93
C HIS A 533 22.17 -1.17 12.62
N GLY A 534 21.44 -0.78 11.59
CA GLY A 534 21.96 -0.53 10.24
C GLY A 534 21.97 -1.76 9.33
N ASP A 535 21.22 -2.82 9.65
CA ASP A 535 21.16 -4.04 8.83
C ASP A 535 20.50 -3.76 7.47
N THR A 536 21.26 -3.91 6.39
CA THR A 536 20.82 -3.63 5.01
C THR A 536 20.32 -4.87 4.27
N ASP A 537 20.46 -6.06 4.86
CA ASP A 537 20.21 -7.34 4.19
C ASP A 537 18.78 -7.86 4.41
N VAL A 538 18.02 -7.17 5.25
CA VAL A 538 16.63 -7.51 5.59
C VAL A 538 15.71 -6.39 5.13
N ALA A 539 14.87 -6.71 4.15
CA ALA A 539 13.74 -5.88 3.75
C ALA A 539 12.61 -5.94 4.79
N LEU A 540 11.78 -4.90 4.86
CA LEU A 540 10.55 -4.86 5.64
C LEU A 540 9.39 -4.37 4.75
N ILE A 541 8.46 -5.27 4.46
CA ILE A 541 7.26 -4.95 3.67
C ILE A 541 6.03 -5.18 4.54
N MET A 542 5.21 -4.15 4.73
CA MET A 542 4.00 -4.24 5.56
C MET A 542 2.73 -3.94 4.77
N GLY A 543 1.76 -4.84 4.82
CA GLY A 543 0.39 -4.65 4.31
C GLY A 543 -0.52 -4.03 5.35
N MET A 544 -1.35 -3.06 4.97
CA MET A 544 -2.30 -2.35 5.84
C MET A 544 -3.66 -2.17 5.17
N SER A 545 -4.74 -2.52 5.85
CA SER A 545 -6.12 -2.20 5.45
C SER A 545 -6.45 -0.80 5.95
N LYS A 546 -6.53 -0.62 7.28
CA LYS A 546 -6.95 0.62 7.93
C LYS A 546 -5.79 1.46 8.47
N GLY A 547 -4.71 0.83 8.94
CA GLY A 547 -3.57 1.56 9.51
C GLY A 547 -3.83 2.08 10.94
N PRO A 548 -3.13 3.14 11.40
CA PRO A 548 -3.07 3.57 12.80
C PRO A 548 -4.28 4.42 13.23
N GLN A 549 -5.47 3.84 13.16
CA GLN A 549 -6.77 4.46 13.36
C GLN A 549 -6.92 5.24 14.68
N ALA A 550 -6.47 4.68 15.81
CA ALA A 550 -6.53 5.38 17.10
C ALA A 550 -5.69 6.66 17.09
N THR A 551 -4.57 6.65 16.35
CA THR A 551 -3.69 7.81 16.19
C THR A 551 -4.27 8.83 15.22
N ILE A 552 -4.88 8.37 14.11
CA ILE A 552 -5.63 9.21 13.18
C ILE A 552 -6.73 9.98 13.92
N ALA A 553 -7.52 9.29 14.75
CA ALA A 553 -8.58 9.91 15.54
C ALA A 553 -8.05 10.98 16.51
N ARG A 554 -6.99 10.68 17.29
CA ARG A 554 -6.36 11.67 18.19
C ARG A 554 -5.78 12.86 17.43
N TYR A 555 -5.24 12.63 16.24
CA TYR A 555 -4.72 13.70 15.40
C TYR A 555 -5.86 14.60 14.87
N ALA A 556 -6.92 14.00 14.33
CA ALA A 556 -8.10 14.73 13.86
C ALA A 556 -8.72 15.59 14.98
N GLN A 557 -8.88 15.03 16.19
CA GLN A 557 -9.35 15.78 17.36
C GLN A 557 -8.46 16.98 17.71
N SER A 558 -7.15 16.90 17.44
CA SER A 558 -6.23 18.00 17.72
C SER A 558 -6.32 19.18 16.77
N LEU A 559 -7.09 19.06 15.68
CA LEU A 559 -7.35 20.15 14.75
C LEU A 559 -8.34 21.18 15.32
N HIS A 560 -9.04 20.84 16.41
CA HIS A 560 -10.04 21.70 17.04
C HIS A 560 -9.61 22.23 18.41
N PRO A 561 -10.05 23.45 18.79
CA PRO A 561 -10.82 24.41 17.98
C PRO A 561 -9.95 25.23 16.98
N ASP A 562 -8.64 25.00 16.94
CA ASP A 562 -7.68 25.78 16.15
C ASP A 562 -6.69 24.85 15.43
N PRO A 563 -6.78 24.70 14.10
CA PRO A 563 -5.92 23.79 13.34
C PRO A 563 -4.46 24.25 13.31
N LYS A 564 -4.14 25.50 13.68
CA LYS A 564 -2.75 25.96 13.86
C LYS A 564 -2.04 25.24 15.01
N ARG A 565 -2.78 24.57 15.90
CA ARG A 565 -2.28 23.89 17.10
C ARG A 565 -2.31 22.36 17.03
N ALA A 566 -2.41 21.81 15.81
CA ALA A 566 -2.38 20.37 15.58
C ALA A 566 -1.20 19.68 16.28
N ARG A 567 -1.43 18.50 16.86
CA ARG A 567 -0.40 17.75 17.61
C ARG A 567 0.67 17.21 16.66
N THR A 568 1.86 17.81 16.71
CA THR A 568 3.00 17.46 15.85
C THR A 568 3.50 16.02 16.00
N PHE A 569 3.34 15.42 17.18
CA PHE A 569 3.75 14.04 17.44
C PHE A 569 2.82 13.01 16.77
N GLU A 570 1.52 13.29 16.71
CA GLU A 570 0.52 12.36 16.16
C GLU A 570 0.52 12.38 14.63
N PHE A 571 0.87 13.52 14.00
CA PHE A 571 0.84 13.67 12.54
C PHE A 571 1.66 12.61 11.77
N PRO A 572 2.98 12.42 12.01
CA PRO A 572 3.73 11.37 11.30
C PRO A 572 3.29 9.96 11.71
N SER A 573 2.77 9.79 12.93
CA SER A 573 2.27 8.50 13.42
C SER A 573 0.90 8.13 12.84
N ALA A 574 0.16 9.09 12.30
CA ALA A 574 -1.14 8.90 11.68
C ALA A 574 -1.04 8.45 10.21
N LEU A 575 0.15 8.44 9.63
CA LEU A 575 0.38 7.99 8.26
C LEU A 575 0.29 6.47 8.14
N MET A 576 -0.18 5.98 6.99
CA MET A 576 -0.32 4.55 6.71
C MET A 576 1.00 3.77 6.86
N ASN A 577 2.14 4.38 6.54
CA ASN A 577 3.47 3.76 6.69
C ASN A 577 4.06 3.82 8.11
N SER A 578 3.34 4.34 9.10
CA SER A 578 3.90 4.55 10.45
C SER A 578 4.27 3.24 11.14
N THR A 579 3.51 2.16 10.96
CA THR A 579 3.81 0.85 11.53
C THR A 579 5.11 0.26 10.98
N ALA A 580 5.30 0.29 9.66
CA ALA A 580 6.54 -0.17 9.02
C ALA A 580 7.74 0.67 9.48
N THR A 581 7.55 1.99 9.52
CA THR A 581 8.53 2.96 10.02
C THR A 581 8.96 2.64 11.45
N PHE A 582 7.99 2.47 12.36
CA PHE A 582 8.24 2.17 13.75
C PHE A 582 9.02 0.87 13.92
N CYS A 583 8.68 -0.17 13.15
CA CYS A 583 9.40 -1.44 13.15
C CYS A 583 10.83 -1.29 12.62
N ALA A 584 11.02 -0.59 11.49
CA ALA A 584 12.32 -0.35 10.89
C ALA A 584 13.26 0.43 11.82
N ILE A 585 12.77 1.53 12.43
CA ILE A 585 13.54 2.31 13.41
C ILE A 585 13.88 1.47 14.64
N SER A 586 12.90 0.75 15.19
CA SER A 586 13.09 -0.06 16.42
C SER A 586 14.10 -1.20 16.23
N LYS A 587 14.18 -1.78 15.03
CA LYS A 587 15.12 -2.86 14.69
C LYS A 587 16.39 -2.38 13.98
N GLY A 588 16.43 -1.13 13.54
CA GLY A 588 17.53 -0.57 12.76
C GLY A 588 17.65 -1.18 11.36
N LEU A 589 16.54 -1.52 10.70
CA LEU A 589 16.50 -2.15 9.38
C LEU A 589 16.59 -1.09 8.28
N LYS A 590 17.64 -1.14 7.46
CA LYS A 590 17.90 -0.17 6.38
C LYS A 590 17.68 -0.72 4.98
N GLY A 591 17.36 -2.01 4.85
CA GLY A 591 17.02 -2.64 3.56
C GLY A 591 15.76 -2.03 2.92
N TYR A 592 15.21 -2.72 1.92
CA TYR A 592 13.98 -2.27 1.26
C TYR A 592 12.87 -2.06 2.30
N ASN A 593 12.19 -0.92 2.26
CA ASN A 593 11.10 -0.62 3.17
C ASN A 593 9.91 -0.07 2.38
N THR A 594 8.74 -0.69 2.56
CA THR A 594 7.53 -0.30 1.82
C THR A 594 6.28 -0.69 2.61
N THR A 595 5.24 0.12 2.45
CA THR A 595 3.89 -0.17 2.93
C THR A 595 2.93 -0.29 1.75
N LEU A 596 2.19 -1.39 1.70
CA LEU A 596 1.12 -1.63 0.72
C LEU A 596 -0.24 -1.53 1.43
N SER A 597 -1.24 -0.94 0.78
CA SER A 597 -2.58 -0.79 1.36
C SER A 597 -3.70 -1.09 0.37
N THR A 598 -3.93 -2.38 0.17
CA THR A 598 -4.90 -2.90 -0.81
C THR A 598 -6.25 -3.30 -0.18
N GLY A 599 -6.54 -2.84 1.03
CA GLY A 599 -7.71 -3.26 1.81
C GLY A 599 -7.51 -4.63 2.47
N TYR A 600 -8.57 -5.45 2.51
CA TYR A 600 -8.48 -6.76 3.16
C TYR A 600 -7.40 -7.64 2.52
N ASN A 601 -6.75 -8.48 3.34
CA ASN A 601 -5.63 -9.33 2.94
C ASN A 601 -4.40 -8.58 2.40
N ALA A 602 -4.21 -7.30 2.71
CA ALA A 602 -3.02 -6.54 2.29
C ALA A 602 -1.68 -7.22 2.67
N GLY A 603 -1.65 -8.00 3.75
CA GLY A 603 -0.49 -8.81 4.13
C GLY A 603 -0.10 -9.88 3.10
N LEU A 604 -1.05 -10.42 2.34
CA LEU A 604 -0.74 -11.31 1.21
C LEU A 604 -0.05 -10.51 0.10
N GLY A 605 -0.55 -9.32 -0.26
CA GLY A 605 0.12 -8.43 -1.22
C GLY A 605 1.58 -8.11 -0.84
N ALA A 606 1.81 -7.80 0.44
CA ALA A 606 3.16 -7.62 1.00
C ALA A 606 4.05 -8.87 0.87
N LEU A 607 3.50 -10.06 1.11
CA LEU A 607 4.21 -11.33 0.93
C LEU A 607 4.59 -11.55 -0.53
N LEU A 608 3.69 -11.27 -1.47
CA LEU A 608 3.98 -11.44 -2.91
C LEU A 608 5.11 -10.51 -3.37
N TYR A 609 5.12 -9.25 -2.90
CA TYR A 609 6.21 -8.33 -3.23
C TYR A 609 7.55 -8.79 -2.62
N GLY A 610 7.57 -9.16 -1.33
CA GLY A 610 8.80 -9.63 -0.70
C GLY A 610 9.31 -10.97 -1.25
N TYR A 611 8.40 -11.85 -1.71
CA TYR A 611 8.76 -13.05 -2.47
C TYR A 611 9.57 -12.71 -3.71
N GLU A 612 9.13 -11.72 -4.49
CA GLU A 612 9.86 -11.30 -5.70
C GLU A 612 11.20 -10.63 -5.37
N LEU A 613 11.31 -9.86 -4.28
CA LEU A 613 12.58 -9.28 -3.87
C LEU A 613 13.64 -10.36 -3.58
N VAL A 614 13.27 -11.43 -2.89
CA VAL A 614 14.17 -12.55 -2.58
C VAL A 614 14.41 -13.40 -3.83
N ARG A 615 13.35 -13.75 -4.58
CA ARG A 615 13.45 -14.56 -5.80
C ARG A 615 14.38 -13.92 -6.82
N GLN A 616 14.32 -12.61 -7.00
CA GLN A 616 15.18 -11.88 -7.92
C GLN A 616 16.59 -11.60 -7.39
N GLY A 617 16.85 -11.87 -6.10
CA GLY A 617 18.12 -11.55 -5.44
C GLY A 617 18.34 -10.05 -5.22
N LEU A 618 17.27 -9.25 -5.19
CA LEU A 618 17.33 -7.81 -4.88
C LEU A 618 17.59 -7.57 -3.38
N GLN A 619 17.07 -8.47 -2.55
CA GLN A 619 17.29 -8.50 -1.10
C GLN A 619 17.55 -9.95 -0.67
N PRO A 620 18.55 -10.22 0.19
CA PRO A 620 18.80 -11.57 0.68
C PRO A 620 17.64 -12.15 1.50
N GLN A 621 16.99 -11.30 2.31
CA GLN A 621 15.93 -11.68 3.22
C GLN A 621 14.85 -10.59 3.25
N ALA A 622 13.61 -10.98 3.52
CA ALA A 622 12.49 -10.04 3.67
C ALA A 622 11.59 -10.45 4.84
N LEU A 623 11.34 -9.51 5.75
CA LEU A 623 10.22 -9.56 6.66
C LEU A 623 8.99 -9.03 5.92
N VAL A 624 8.00 -9.88 5.70
CA VAL A 624 6.74 -9.53 5.05
C VAL A 624 5.61 -9.74 6.03
N GLY A 625 4.78 -8.73 6.24
CA GLY A 625 3.75 -8.85 7.26
C GLY A 625 2.64 -7.83 7.15
N ALA A 626 1.81 -7.80 8.17
CA ALA A 626 0.74 -6.84 8.36
C ALA A 626 0.42 -6.72 9.85
N ALA A 627 -0.28 -5.65 10.22
CA ALA A 627 -0.80 -5.46 11.56
C ALA A 627 -2.15 -4.75 11.50
N GLU A 628 -2.97 -4.96 12.53
CA GLU A 628 -4.27 -4.34 12.69
C GLU A 628 -4.50 -3.99 14.17
N GLU A 629 -5.24 -2.92 14.42
CA GLU A 629 -5.76 -2.57 15.74
C GLU A 629 -7.28 -2.44 15.69
N ASN A 630 -7.95 -2.84 16.75
CA ASN A 630 -9.35 -2.50 16.93
C ASN A 630 -9.39 -1.06 17.43
N ALA A 631 -9.66 -0.14 16.51
CA ALA A 631 -9.90 1.26 16.83
C ALA A 631 -11.30 1.61 16.36
N TYR A 632 -12.19 1.72 17.34
CA TYR A 632 -13.58 2.03 17.11
C TYR A 632 -13.71 3.52 16.77
N SER A 633 -13.74 3.80 15.46
CA SER A 633 -13.62 5.13 14.87
C SER A 633 -14.44 5.20 13.58
N SER A 634 -14.55 6.39 12.98
CA SER A 634 -15.31 6.64 11.76
C SER A 634 -14.92 5.73 10.58
N VAL A 635 -13.75 5.08 10.59
CA VAL A 635 -13.35 4.12 9.56
C VAL A 635 -14.12 2.80 9.62
N LEU A 636 -14.75 2.46 10.76
CA LEU A 636 -15.70 1.34 10.83
C LEU A 636 -17.04 1.65 10.17
N MET A 637 -17.29 2.91 9.80
CA MET A 637 -18.50 3.29 9.07
C MET A 637 -18.55 2.65 7.70
N SER A 638 -17.43 2.49 6.98
CA SER A 638 -17.42 1.85 5.65
C SER A 638 -17.88 0.38 5.67
N PRO A 639 -17.30 -0.53 6.48
CA PRO A 639 -17.81 -1.90 6.57
C PRO A 639 -19.21 -1.97 7.19
N ALA A 640 -19.57 -1.02 8.05
CA ALA A 640 -20.92 -0.93 8.61
C ALA A 640 -21.97 -0.49 7.59
N THR A 641 -21.69 0.50 6.73
CA THR A 641 -22.61 0.92 5.65
C THR A 641 -22.75 -0.14 4.58
N ALA A 642 -21.72 -0.97 4.37
CA ALA A 642 -21.74 -2.11 3.46
C ALA A 642 -22.36 -3.41 4.06
N ASP A 643 -22.93 -3.34 5.27
CA ASP A 643 -23.52 -4.49 6.01
C ASP A 643 -22.59 -5.71 6.17
N ARG A 644 -21.30 -5.47 6.44
CA ARG A 644 -20.28 -6.53 6.56
C ARG A 644 -19.96 -6.94 7.99
N LEU A 645 -20.44 -6.20 8.99
CA LEU A 645 -20.16 -6.45 10.41
C LEU A 645 -21.21 -7.36 11.06
N CYS A 646 -20.73 -8.29 11.89
CA CYS A 646 -21.58 -9.15 12.70
C CYS A 646 -21.96 -8.45 14.02
N TRP A 647 -23.23 -8.05 14.14
CA TRP A 647 -23.79 -7.37 15.31
C TRP A 647 -24.40 -8.35 16.32
N SER A 648 -23.59 -9.30 16.80
CA SER A 648 -24.03 -10.34 17.74
C SER A 648 -23.07 -10.48 18.92
N ASP A 649 -23.61 -10.70 20.12
CA ASP A 649 -22.84 -11.04 21.33
C ASP A 649 -22.58 -12.55 21.48
N ALA A 650 -23.07 -13.38 20.54
CA ALA A 650 -22.80 -14.81 20.54
C ALA A 650 -21.38 -15.09 20.00
N ALA A 651 -20.58 -15.85 20.75
CA ALA A 651 -19.22 -16.22 20.36
C ALA A 651 -19.15 -17.07 19.08
N ASP A 652 -20.24 -17.77 18.73
CA ASP A 652 -20.35 -18.61 17.54
C ASP A 652 -21.11 -17.93 16.37
N ALA A 653 -21.28 -16.60 16.43
CA ALA A 653 -22.03 -15.85 15.40
C ALA A 653 -21.28 -15.71 14.07
N PHE A 654 -19.94 -15.68 14.08
CA PHE A 654 -19.13 -15.57 12.88
C PHE A 654 -18.89 -16.96 12.26
N GLN A 655 -19.85 -17.41 11.47
CA GLN A 655 -19.85 -18.72 10.80
C GLN A 655 -19.40 -18.59 9.34
N VAL A 656 -18.10 -18.73 9.11
CA VAL A 656 -17.54 -18.65 7.75
C VAL A 656 -18.02 -19.82 6.89
N TYR A 657 -18.48 -19.52 5.68
CA TYR A 657 -19.18 -20.46 4.78
C TYR A 657 -20.47 -21.05 5.38
N GLY A 658 -21.07 -20.39 6.37
CA GLY A 658 -22.36 -20.78 6.92
C GLY A 658 -23.52 -20.57 5.93
N ALA A 659 -24.55 -21.40 6.03
CA ALA A 659 -25.78 -21.27 5.24
C ALA A 659 -26.54 -19.95 5.51
N ASN A 660 -26.30 -19.34 6.67
CA ASN A 660 -26.87 -18.05 7.08
C ASN A 660 -25.72 -17.06 7.35
N PRO A 661 -25.23 -16.34 6.32
CA PRO A 661 -24.11 -15.42 6.48
C PRO A 661 -24.50 -14.22 7.36
N SER A 662 -23.59 -13.82 8.25
CA SER A 662 -23.81 -12.76 9.25
C SER A 662 -22.76 -11.65 9.22
N GLY A 663 -21.83 -11.69 8.24
CA GLY A 663 -20.67 -10.81 8.21
C GLY A 663 -19.56 -11.30 9.16
N PHE A 664 -18.60 -10.42 9.46
CA PHE A 664 -17.46 -10.76 10.31
C PHE A 664 -17.49 -10.08 11.68
N THR A 665 -16.92 -10.78 12.66
CA THR A 665 -16.52 -10.23 13.96
C THR A 665 -15.16 -9.54 13.82
N LEU A 666 -15.00 -8.34 14.38
CA LEU A 666 -13.73 -7.59 14.32
C LEU A 666 -12.60 -8.35 15.01
N GLY A 667 -11.41 -8.27 14.46
CA GLY A 667 -10.20 -8.81 15.06
C GLY A 667 -9.01 -7.89 14.91
N GLU A 668 -8.14 -7.88 15.92
CA GLU A 668 -6.83 -7.22 15.86
C GLU A 668 -5.70 -8.23 16.07
N GLY A 669 -4.51 -7.83 15.61
CA GLY A 669 -3.35 -8.70 15.64
C GLY A 669 -2.28 -8.29 14.66
N ALA A 670 -1.29 -9.16 14.47
CA ALA A 670 -0.24 -8.99 13.49
C ALA A 670 0.30 -10.35 13.03
N ALA A 671 0.78 -10.42 11.80
CA ALA A 671 1.46 -11.60 11.29
C ALA A 671 2.63 -11.16 10.40
N VAL A 672 3.79 -11.78 10.57
CA VAL A 672 5.02 -11.47 9.83
C VAL A 672 5.74 -12.78 9.49
N ALA A 673 6.01 -13.02 8.21
CA ALA A 673 6.86 -14.10 7.74
C ALA A 673 8.27 -13.56 7.45
N LEU A 674 9.29 -14.34 7.81
CA LEU A 674 10.67 -14.15 7.34
C LEU A 674 10.88 -15.01 6.11
N LEU A 675 11.06 -14.36 4.96
CA LEU A 675 11.41 -14.95 3.68
C LEU A 675 12.93 -14.88 3.46
N GLU A 676 13.52 -15.93 2.93
CA GLU A 676 14.93 -15.96 2.53
C GLU A 676 15.20 -16.98 1.43
N ASP A 677 16.36 -16.88 0.76
CA ASP A 677 16.83 -17.91 -0.17
C ASP A 677 16.97 -19.25 0.57
N LEU A 678 16.29 -20.29 0.09
CA LEU A 678 16.27 -21.63 0.66
C LEU A 678 17.67 -22.24 0.80
N ASP A 679 18.56 -21.99 -0.15
CA ASP A 679 19.92 -22.54 -0.08
C ASP A 679 20.74 -21.82 0.99
N ALA A 680 20.57 -20.50 1.12
CA ALA A 680 21.18 -19.72 2.20
C ALA A 680 20.62 -20.08 3.58
N ALA A 681 19.30 -20.32 3.67
CA ALA A 681 18.62 -20.80 4.87
C ALA A 681 19.22 -22.10 5.38
N ARG A 682 19.35 -23.09 4.48
CA ARG A 682 19.94 -24.39 4.80
C ARG A 682 21.41 -24.26 5.20
N ALA A 683 22.18 -23.43 4.50
CA ALA A 683 23.58 -23.20 4.82
C ALA A 683 23.80 -22.61 6.22
N ARG A 684 22.89 -21.75 6.69
CA ARG A 684 22.93 -21.20 8.06
C ARG A 684 22.23 -22.05 9.11
N GLY A 685 21.71 -23.24 8.74
CA GLY A 685 21.00 -24.15 9.65
C GLY A 685 19.62 -23.64 10.09
N ALA A 686 18.96 -22.82 9.28
CA ALA A 686 17.61 -22.36 9.55
C ALA A 686 16.58 -23.50 9.43
N GLN A 687 15.57 -23.49 10.29
CA GLN A 687 14.39 -24.31 10.07
C GLN A 687 13.60 -23.75 8.89
N VAL A 688 13.22 -24.61 7.94
CA VAL A 688 12.31 -24.25 6.86
C VAL A 688 10.90 -24.63 7.27
N LEU A 689 10.02 -23.64 7.41
CA LEU A 689 8.61 -23.83 7.75
C LEU A 689 7.79 -24.20 6.51
N GLY A 690 8.17 -23.64 5.35
CA GLY A 690 7.58 -23.94 4.05
C GLY A 690 8.35 -23.25 2.92
N VAL A 691 8.02 -23.57 1.68
CA VAL A 691 8.63 -22.98 0.47
C VAL A 691 7.53 -22.42 -0.41
N VAL A 692 7.64 -21.15 -0.79
CA VAL A 692 6.69 -20.52 -1.72
C VAL A 692 7.02 -20.97 -3.14
N LEU A 693 6.06 -21.59 -3.82
CA LEU A 693 6.24 -22.14 -5.17
C LEU A 693 5.83 -21.17 -6.27
N GLY A 694 4.77 -20.41 -6.05
CA GLY A 694 4.22 -19.49 -7.04
C GLY A 694 3.02 -18.74 -6.50
N TYR A 695 2.62 -17.70 -7.21
CA TYR A 695 1.47 -16.89 -6.85
C TYR A 695 0.74 -16.31 -8.06
N GLY A 696 -0.51 -15.91 -7.83
CA GLY A 696 -1.30 -15.17 -8.80
C GLY A 696 -2.04 -13.99 -8.19
N ARG A 697 -2.37 -13.04 -9.06
CA ARG A 697 -3.17 -11.86 -8.71
C ARG A 697 -4.04 -11.43 -9.88
N SER A 698 -5.22 -10.93 -9.57
CA SER A 698 -6.20 -10.40 -10.52
C SER A 698 -7.20 -9.48 -9.80
N CYS A 699 -7.99 -8.73 -10.55
CA CYS A 699 -9.05 -7.88 -10.00
C CYS A 699 -10.38 -8.20 -10.69
N ASP A 700 -11.48 -8.12 -9.94
CA ASP A 700 -12.84 -8.28 -10.47
C ASP A 700 -13.24 -7.13 -11.43
N ALA A 701 -12.60 -5.95 -11.29
CA ALA A 701 -13.00 -4.69 -11.92
C ALA A 701 -14.47 -4.32 -11.63
N ALA A 702 -14.95 -4.66 -10.43
CA ALA A 702 -16.29 -4.35 -9.97
C ALA A 702 -16.36 -2.97 -9.30
N TYR A 703 -17.42 -2.23 -9.57
CA TYR A 703 -17.62 -0.92 -8.95
C TYR A 703 -17.93 -1.09 -7.44
N PRO A 704 -17.31 -0.29 -6.55
CA PRO A 704 -17.57 -0.42 -5.10
C PRO A 704 -19.05 -0.22 -4.75
N GLY A 705 -19.53 -0.97 -3.76
CA GLY A 705 -20.91 -0.87 -3.26
C GLY A 705 -21.98 -1.43 -4.21
N GLU A 706 -21.61 -1.98 -5.36
CA GLU A 706 -22.51 -2.78 -6.19
C GLU A 706 -22.19 -4.26 -5.95
N SER A 707 -23.21 -5.11 -5.83
CA SER A 707 -23.06 -6.56 -5.75
C SER A 707 -22.64 -7.11 -7.11
N GLY A 708 -21.42 -6.76 -7.52
CA GLY A 708 -20.74 -7.33 -8.66
C GLY A 708 -20.36 -8.77 -8.34
N LEU A 709 -21.35 -9.67 -8.38
CA LEU A 709 -21.16 -11.11 -8.56
C LEU A 709 -20.52 -11.32 -9.95
N ALA A 710 -19.29 -10.88 -10.14
CA ALA A 710 -18.48 -11.17 -11.31
C ALA A 710 -17.95 -12.61 -11.21
N ALA A 711 -18.87 -13.59 -11.07
CA ALA A 711 -18.71 -15.03 -11.24
C ALA A 711 -17.28 -15.58 -10.99
N GLY A 712 -16.66 -15.35 -9.84
CA GLY A 712 -15.34 -15.91 -9.46
C GLY A 712 -14.17 -15.74 -10.46
N ASN A 713 -14.34 -15.07 -11.60
CA ASN A 713 -13.48 -15.21 -12.78
C ASN A 713 -12.08 -14.68 -12.53
N ALA A 714 -11.97 -13.57 -11.80
CA ALA A 714 -10.68 -13.05 -11.41
C ALA A 714 -9.97 -14.01 -10.44
N MET A 715 -10.65 -14.54 -9.41
CA MET A 715 -10.02 -15.49 -8.49
C MET A 715 -9.58 -16.77 -9.21
N ILE A 716 -10.34 -17.25 -10.19
CA ILE A 716 -9.92 -18.35 -11.10
C ILE A 716 -8.57 -17.99 -11.76
N ALA A 717 -8.45 -16.81 -12.35
CA ALA A 717 -7.21 -16.36 -12.98
C ALA A 717 -6.04 -16.28 -11.98
N ALA A 718 -6.28 -15.85 -10.74
CA ALA A 718 -5.25 -15.84 -9.70
C ALA A 718 -4.78 -17.27 -9.36
N ILE A 719 -5.70 -18.22 -9.17
CA ILE A 719 -5.36 -19.62 -8.88
C ILE A 719 -4.59 -20.24 -10.06
N GLN A 720 -5.03 -20.00 -11.29
CA GLN A 720 -4.37 -20.51 -12.49
C GLN A 720 -2.96 -19.95 -12.66
N GLN A 721 -2.76 -18.65 -12.41
CA GLN A 721 -1.42 -18.04 -12.41
C GLN A 721 -0.50 -18.69 -11.36
N ALA A 722 -1.00 -18.91 -10.13
CA ALA A 722 -0.24 -19.54 -9.08
C ALA A 722 0.18 -20.98 -9.45
N LEU A 723 -0.78 -21.79 -9.92
CA LEU A 723 -0.53 -23.18 -10.37
C LEU A 723 0.48 -23.22 -11.52
N ALA A 724 0.32 -22.34 -12.50
CA ALA A 724 1.22 -22.26 -13.66
C ALA A 724 2.66 -21.89 -13.25
N GLU A 725 2.85 -20.93 -12.35
CA GLU A 725 4.17 -20.57 -11.85
C GLU A 725 4.79 -21.68 -10.97
N ALA A 726 3.97 -22.34 -10.15
CA ALA A 726 4.41 -23.46 -9.33
C ALA A 726 4.72 -24.73 -10.16
N GLY A 727 4.24 -24.80 -11.41
CA GLY A 727 4.33 -25.99 -12.25
C GLY A 727 3.50 -27.16 -11.73
N LEU A 728 2.37 -26.88 -11.06
CA LEU A 728 1.50 -27.87 -10.44
C LEU A 728 0.14 -27.96 -11.14
N GLN A 729 -0.47 -29.14 -11.10
CA GLN A 729 -1.88 -29.34 -11.43
C GLN A 729 -2.75 -29.23 -10.17
N ALA A 730 -4.05 -28.93 -10.36
CA ALA A 730 -5.00 -28.85 -9.24
C ALA A 730 -5.06 -30.16 -8.40
N SER A 731 -4.83 -31.32 -9.02
CA SER A 731 -4.78 -32.63 -8.36
C SER A 731 -3.61 -32.82 -7.39
N GLU A 732 -2.59 -31.95 -7.44
CA GLU A 732 -1.41 -32.03 -6.58
C GLU A 732 -1.54 -31.16 -5.32
N VAL A 733 -2.64 -30.43 -5.16
CA VAL A 733 -2.94 -29.61 -3.98
C VAL A 733 -3.64 -30.46 -2.93
N ASP A 734 -3.10 -30.50 -1.71
CA ASP A 734 -3.60 -31.33 -0.62
C ASP A 734 -4.56 -30.59 0.33
N LEU A 735 -4.55 -29.25 0.30
CA LEU A 735 -5.32 -28.39 1.18
C LEU A 735 -5.60 -27.04 0.50
N ILE A 736 -6.84 -26.56 0.61
CA ILE A 736 -7.22 -25.19 0.25
C ILE A 736 -7.55 -24.44 1.54
N CYS A 737 -6.94 -23.27 1.71
CA CYS A 737 -7.23 -22.37 2.83
C CYS A 737 -7.77 -21.05 2.29
N GLY A 738 -9.06 -20.82 2.46
CA GLY A 738 -9.72 -19.57 2.09
C GLY A 738 -9.65 -18.52 3.18
N THR A 739 -10.07 -17.30 2.85
CA THR A 739 -10.10 -16.16 3.78
C THR A 739 -11.40 -15.35 3.69
N SER A 740 -12.49 -15.92 3.17
CA SER A 740 -13.83 -15.33 3.25
C SER A 740 -14.10 -14.75 4.65
N TRP A 741 -14.73 -13.57 4.65
CA TRP A 741 -15.09 -12.79 5.83
C TRP A 741 -16.55 -12.98 6.23
N GLY A 742 -17.18 -14.10 5.86
CA GLY A 742 -18.50 -14.52 6.38
C GLY A 742 -19.71 -13.84 5.75
N THR A 743 -19.53 -13.03 4.71
CA THR A 743 -20.64 -12.57 3.85
C THR A 743 -20.90 -13.58 2.72
N GLY A 744 -22.13 -13.63 2.22
CA GLY A 744 -22.52 -14.59 1.17
C GLY A 744 -21.74 -14.41 -0.13
N ASP A 745 -21.49 -13.16 -0.54
CA ASP A 745 -20.72 -12.82 -1.75
C ASP A 745 -19.25 -13.26 -1.66
N SER A 746 -18.59 -13.03 -0.52
CA SER A 746 -17.18 -13.43 -0.32
C SER A 746 -17.03 -14.95 -0.30
N ALA A 747 -17.97 -15.67 0.33
CA ALA A 747 -18.00 -17.13 0.32
C ALA A 747 -18.23 -17.65 -1.10
N GLN A 748 -19.29 -17.18 -1.78
CA GLN A 748 -19.65 -17.62 -3.13
C GLN A 748 -18.49 -17.46 -4.11
N LYS A 749 -17.79 -16.31 -4.05
CA LYS A 749 -16.63 -16.02 -4.89
C LYS A 749 -15.51 -17.05 -4.75
N GLU A 750 -15.15 -17.42 -3.52
CA GLU A 750 -14.13 -18.44 -3.27
C GLU A 750 -14.60 -19.83 -3.73
N LEU A 751 -15.84 -20.20 -3.40
CA LEU A 751 -16.37 -21.53 -3.75
C LEU A 751 -16.51 -21.72 -5.27
N ASP A 752 -16.94 -20.70 -6.01
CA ASP A 752 -17.03 -20.76 -7.46
C ASP A 752 -15.67 -20.90 -8.13
N ALA A 753 -14.66 -20.20 -7.62
CA ALA A 753 -13.30 -20.36 -8.12
C ALA A 753 -12.74 -21.76 -7.83
N VAL A 754 -13.01 -22.31 -6.65
CA VAL A 754 -12.65 -23.69 -6.29
C VAL A 754 -13.35 -24.69 -7.22
N ARG A 755 -14.66 -24.57 -7.43
CA ARG A 755 -15.42 -25.44 -8.36
C ARG A 755 -14.84 -25.40 -9.76
N ALA A 756 -14.56 -24.19 -10.27
CA ALA A 756 -14.09 -24.02 -11.64
C ALA A 756 -12.68 -24.59 -11.87
N VAL A 757 -11.77 -24.44 -10.90
CA VAL A 757 -10.39 -24.90 -11.04
C VAL A 757 -10.23 -26.39 -10.68
N PHE A 758 -10.92 -26.87 -9.66
CA PHE A 758 -10.75 -28.22 -9.13
C PHE A 758 -11.76 -29.22 -9.71
N GLY A 759 -12.90 -28.78 -10.23
CA GLY A 759 -13.93 -29.66 -10.78
C GLY A 759 -14.38 -30.69 -9.75
N ALA A 760 -14.33 -31.98 -10.12
CA ALA A 760 -14.66 -33.08 -9.21
C ALA A 760 -13.77 -33.14 -7.94
N LEU A 761 -12.54 -32.61 -8.00
CA LEU A 761 -11.64 -32.58 -6.84
C LEU A 761 -12.13 -31.62 -5.74
N ALA A 762 -13.07 -30.72 -6.03
CA ALA A 762 -13.63 -29.81 -5.03
C ALA A 762 -14.33 -30.57 -3.87
N THR A 763 -14.81 -31.79 -4.12
CA THR A 763 -15.38 -32.69 -3.09
C THR A 763 -14.33 -33.56 -2.39
N GLU A 764 -13.05 -33.46 -2.75
CA GLU A 764 -11.97 -34.32 -2.23
C GLU A 764 -10.86 -33.54 -1.52
N VAL A 765 -10.54 -32.34 -1.99
CA VAL A 765 -9.49 -31.49 -1.44
C VAL A 765 -10.06 -30.70 -0.25
N PRO A 766 -9.57 -30.93 0.98
CA PRO A 766 -10.08 -30.26 2.17
C PRO A 766 -10.00 -28.74 2.06
N LEU A 767 -11.11 -28.06 2.39
CA LEU A 767 -11.19 -26.60 2.46
C LEU A 767 -11.35 -26.14 3.91
N VAL A 768 -10.51 -25.20 4.32
CA VAL A 768 -10.46 -24.60 5.67
C VAL A 768 -10.44 -23.08 5.63
N ASN A 769 -10.85 -22.46 6.73
CA ASN A 769 -10.72 -21.03 7.02
C ASN A 769 -10.78 -20.84 8.54
N TYR A 770 -9.82 -20.10 9.11
CA TYR A 770 -9.67 -19.96 10.57
C TYR A 770 -10.05 -18.58 11.11
N ASN A 771 -10.57 -17.67 10.27
CA ASN A 771 -10.92 -16.31 10.68
C ASN A 771 -11.92 -16.28 11.85
N GLY A 772 -12.85 -17.24 11.93
CA GLY A 772 -13.81 -17.30 13.04
C GLY A 772 -13.16 -17.43 14.42
N HIS A 773 -11.96 -17.98 14.54
CA HIS A 773 -11.28 -18.20 15.82
C HIS A 773 -10.67 -16.94 16.44
N PHE A 774 -10.27 -15.96 15.62
CA PHE A 774 -9.56 -14.76 16.04
C PHE A 774 -10.16 -13.47 15.46
N GLY A 775 -11.40 -13.55 14.95
CA GLY A 775 -12.04 -12.47 14.20
C GLY A 775 -11.40 -12.23 12.84
N PHE A 776 -12.02 -11.39 12.04
CA PHE A 776 -11.45 -10.98 10.77
C PHE A 776 -10.44 -9.85 10.97
N VAL A 777 -9.17 -10.23 11.12
CA VAL A 777 -8.05 -9.29 11.24
C VAL A 777 -7.67 -8.79 9.85
N GLU A 778 -8.43 -7.81 9.34
CA GLU A 778 -8.48 -7.39 7.93
C GLU A 778 -7.14 -7.38 7.18
N SER A 779 -6.14 -6.68 7.71
CA SER A 779 -4.81 -6.60 7.08
C SER A 779 -4.07 -7.94 7.00
N THR A 780 -4.30 -8.83 7.97
CA THR A 780 -3.48 -10.03 8.21
C THR A 780 -4.21 -11.35 8.00
N ALA A 781 -5.51 -11.35 7.67
CA ALA A 781 -6.34 -12.55 7.63
C ALA A 781 -5.67 -13.72 6.88
N GLY A 782 -5.17 -13.48 5.67
CA GLY A 782 -4.43 -14.49 4.89
C GLY A 782 -3.09 -14.90 5.47
N LEU A 783 -2.37 -14.02 6.17
CA LEU A 783 -1.12 -14.37 6.84
C LEU A 783 -1.35 -15.18 8.13
N LEU A 784 -2.39 -14.88 8.90
CA LEU A 784 -2.77 -15.70 10.07
C LEU A 784 -3.24 -17.09 9.63
N ASN A 785 -4.00 -17.18 8.54
CA ASN A 785 -4.37 -18.46 7.93
C ASN A 785 -3.15 -19.21 7.38
N LEU A 786 -2.22 -18.53 6.71
CA LEU A 786 -0.94 -19.12 6.29
C LEU A 786 -0.15 -19.66 7.50
N ALA A 787 -0.15 -18.96 8.63
CA ALA A 787 0.49 -19.45 9.84
C ALA A 787 -0.09 -20.81 10.27
N GLN A 788 -1.42 -20.97 10.20
CA GLN A 788 -2.07 -22.26 10.48
C GLN A 788 -1.75 -23.32 9.43
N VAL A 789 -1.73 -22.97 8.15
CA VAL A 789 -1.32 -23.90 7.08
C VAL A 789 0.09 -24.45 7.31
N LEU A 790 1.04 -23.61 7.74
CA LEU A 790 2.39 -24.06 8.08
C LEU A 790 2.41 -25.01 9.31
N GLN A 791 1.55 -24.76 10.30
CA GLN A 791 1.39 -25.67 11.45
C GLN A 791 0.79 -27.02 11.01
N ILE A 792 -0.21 -26.99 10.13
CA ILE A 792 -0.85 -28.18 9.55
C ILE A 792 0.15 -29.00 8.74
N MET A 793 0.96 -28.37 7.88
CA MET A 793 2.01 -29.05 7.13
C MET A 793 2.97 -29.80 8.07
N ARG A 794 3.29 -29.21 9.23
CA ARG A 794 4.17 -29.81 10.22
C ARG A 794 3.52 -30.97 10.98
N SER A 795 2.30 -30.81 11.49
CA SER A 795 1.63 -31.79 12.36
C SER A 795 0.87 -32.88 11.59
N GLY A 796 0.38 -32.56 10.39
CA GLY A 796 -0.62 -33.34 9.67
C GLY A 796 -2.01 -33.30 10.29
N GLU A 797 -2.25 -32.42 11.27
CA GLU A 797 -3.53 -32.26 11.97
C GLU A 797 -4.24 -31.02 11.44
N ILE A 798 -5.39 -31.23 10.80
CA ILE A 798 -6.23 -30.18 10.21
C ILE A 798 -7.40 -29.94 11.16
N ALA A 799 -7.42 -28.76 11.79
CA ALA A 799 -8.55 -28.33 12.61
C ALA A 799 -9.76 -27.97 11.73
N PRO A 800 -10.99 -28.20 12.23
CA PRO A 800 -12.20 -27.85 11.49
C PRO A 800 -12.39 -26.34 11.35
N ILE A 801 -13.25 -25.95 10.42
CA ILE A 801 -13.75 -24.58 10.34
C ILE A 801 -14.54 -24.27 11.63
N PRO A 802 -14.24 -23.15 12.31
CA PRO A 802 -14.89 -22.81 13.57
C PRO A 802 -16.38 -22.54 13.41
N TYR A 803 -17.15 -22.94 14.43
CA TYR A 803 -18.55 -22.55 14.71
C TYR A 803 -19.61 -22.88 13.66
N THR A 804 -19.23 -23.16 12.42
CA THR A 804 -20.14 -23.38 11.29
C THR A 804 -20.76 -24.77 11.38
N ARG A 805 -22.08 -24.80 11.61
CA ARG A 805 -22.85 -26.05 11.76
C ARG A 805 -23.49 -26.49 10.45
N GLU A 806 -24.09 -25.55 9.76
CA GLU A 806 -24.72 -25.72 8.46
C GLU A 806 -23.92 -24.94 7.43
N PHE A 807 -23.34 -25.64 6.46
CA PHE A 807 -22.51 -25.04 5.42
C PHE A 807 -23.38 -24.61 4.22
N CYS A 808 -22.96 -23.56 3.53
CA CYS A 808 -23.65 -23.02 2.35
C CYS A 808 -23.54 -23.91 1.09
N ALA A 809 -22.77 -24.99 1.14
CA ALA A 809 -22.59 -25.91 0.03
C ALA A 809 -22.31 -27.35 0.50
N ASP A 810 -22.80 -28.32 -0.28
CA ASP A 810 -22.58 -29.77 -0.04
C ASP A 810 -21.60 -30.40 -1.05
N ASP A 811 -21.26 -29.67 -2.12
CA ASP A 811 -20.33 -30.08 -3.18
C ASP A 811 -18.88 -29.60 -2.93
N ILE A 812 -18.58 -29.21 -1.68
CA ILE A 812 -17.26 -28.74 -1.25
C ILE A 812 -16.81 -29.54 -0.04
N ALA A 813 -15.56 -30.00 -0.04
CA ALA A 813 -14.94 -30.73 1.06
C ALA A 813 -14.54 -29.83 2.25
N PHE A 814 -15.52 -29.14 2.85
CA PHE A 814 -15.31 -28.40 4.10
C PHE A 814 -14.81 -29.32 5.21
N VAL A 815 -13.80 -28.89 5.96
CA VAL A 815 -13.36 -29.63 7.16
C VAL A 815 -14.33 -29.34 8.31
N ARG A 816 -15.28 -30.26 8.52
CA ARG A 816 -16.32 -30.14 9.56
C ARG A 816 -15.91 -30.74 10.92
N GLN A 817 -14.91 -31.62 10.91
CA GLN A 817 -14.34 -32.28 12.10
C GLN A 817 -12.82 -32.39 11.96
N PRO A 818 -12.06 -32.52 13.05
CA PRO A 818 -10.61 -32.69 12.96
C PRO A 818 -10.21 -33.84 12.02
N LEU A 819 -9.31 -33.57 11.09
CA LEU A 819 -8.80 -34.53 10.11
C LEU A 819 -7.30 -34.72 10.30
N ARG A 820 -6.81 -35.96 10.10
CA ARG A 820 -5.38 -36.23 10.03
C ARG A 820 -4.99 -36.61 8.60
N ARG A 821 -4.18 -35.78 7.96
CA ARG A 821 -3.75 -35.95 6.56
C ARG A 821 -2.38 -35.30 6.36
N GLU A 822 -1.53 -35.94 5.57
CA GLU A 822 -0.29 -35.31 5.13
C GLU A 822 -0.62 -34.19 4.13
N VAL A 823 -0.14 -32.98 4.41
CA VAL A 823 -0.28 -31.81 3.51
C VAL A 823 1.10 -31.46 2.98
N ARG A 824 1.35 -31.72 1.70
CA ARG A 824 2.61 -31.37 1.02
C ARG A 824 2.47 -30.04 0.29
N HIS A 825 1.36 -29.83 -0.41
CA HIS A 825 1.06 -28.57 -1.09
C HIS A 825 -0.24 -27.98 -0.55
N ALA A 826 -0.22 -26.68 -0.24
CA ALA A 826 -1.41 -25.94 0.14
C ALA A 826 -1.58 -24.70 -0.72
N LEU A 827 -2.83 -24.45 -1.09
CA LEU A 827 -3.27 -23.23 -1.77
C LEU A 827 -3.91 -22.30 -0.74
N VAL A 828 -3.34 -21.11 -0.55
CA VAL A 828 -3.92 -20.06 0.28
C VAL A 828 -4.56 -19.02 -0.62
N LEU A 829 -5.85 -18.75 -0.41
CA LEU A 829 -6.64 -17.79 -1.17
C LEU A 829 -6.92 -16.55 -0.35
N GLY A 830 -7.05 -15.41 -1.02
CA GLY A 830 -7.74 -14.29 -0.42
C GLY A 830 -8.23 -13.25 -1.39
N ALA A 831 -9.16 -12.43 -0.90
CA ALA A 831 -9.69 -11.30 -1.64
C ALA A 831 -9.59 -10.02 -0.79
N SER A 832 -9.52 -8.88 -1.45
CA SER A 832 -9.80 -7.59 -0.83
C SER A 832 -11.26 -7.22 -0.97
N ASP A 833 -11.71 -6.30 -0.13
CA ASP A 833 -13.03 -5.67 -0.21
C ASP A 833 -13.23 -4.80 -1.46
N GLY A 834 -12.14 -4.44 -2.14
CA GLY A 834 -12.14 -3.80 -3.46
C GLY A 834 -12.04 -4.78 -4.64
N GLY A 835 -12.19 -6.10 -4.41
CA GLY A 835 -12.21 -7.09 -5.49
C GLY A 835 -10.83 -7.47 -6.04
N ASN A 836 -9.73 -7.15 -5.36
CA ASN A 836 -8.41 -7.74 -5.67
C ASN A 836 -8.39 -9.20 -5.18
N ASN A 837 -7.74 -10.10 -5.91
CA ASN A 837 -7.67 -11.52 -5.60
C ASN A 837 -6.23 -12.00 -5.53
N TYR A 838 -5.97 -12.90 -4.59
CA TYR A 838 -4.67 -13.48 -4.31
C TYR A 838 -4.77 -15.00 -4.27
N ALA A 839 -3.77 -15.66 -4.83
CA ALA A 839 -3.54 -17.09 -4.68
C ALA A 839 -2.05 -17.34 -4.42
N LEU A 840 -1.73 -18.13 -3.39
CA LEU A 840 -0.37 -18.46 -2.99
C LEU A 840 -0.24 -19.99 -2.84
N LEU A 841 0.75 -20.57 -3.51
CA LEU A 841 1.09 -21.99 -3.34
C LEU A 841 2.31 -22.13 -2.45
N VAL A 842 2.16 -22.90 -1.38
CA VAL A 842 3.23 -23.22 -0.44
C VAL A 842 3.42 -24.72 -0.36
N ARG A 843 4.67 -25.15 -0.25
CA ARG A 843 5.06 -26.54 -0.09
C ARG A 843 5.74 -26.78 1.26
N LYS A 844 5.45 -27.92 1.88
CA LYS A 844 6.21 -28.45 3.01
C LYS A 844 7.64 -28.78 2.58
N ASP A 845 8.66 -28.37 3.35
CA ASP A 845 10.02 -28.81 3.05
C ASP A 845 10.20 -30.30 3.42
N GLY A 846 10.87 -31.03 2.53
CA GLY A 846 10.98 -32.50 2.56
C GLY A 846 12.01 -33.05 3.54
#